data_AF-A0A524DPK0-F1
#
_entry.id   AF-A0A524DPK0-F1
#
_cell.length_a   1.000
_cell.length_b   1.000
_cell.length_c   1.000
_cell.angle_alpha   90.00
_cell.angle_beta   90.00
_cell.angle_gamma   90.00
#
_symmetry.space_group_name_H-M   'P 1'
#
loop_
_entity.id
_entity.type
_entity.pdbx_description
1 polymer ?
#
loop_
_entity_poly.entity_id
_entity_poly.type
_entity_poly.pdbx_seq_one_letter_code
_entity_poly.pdbx_strand_id
1 'polypeptide(L)'
;MAVPSSDVEIKEQLTKNREMNHSILVNPNLGHPRILNLDKNLNKNHFQTNLLFISDIDNLDEFGHSLKTQLSLKPILEYKWKLKYEKKKIKRIKRIWYRIKNFFSRKKKKKWKKLFSEKKPDYDYYLKNLNFISKKQLKKLKSRALRGDEVFPKILNIIRASTNSIKNPAYLEDEYCYPQDYLLKYNVFDSLNHFYSINIEFKITKEISDYLKSHNFIMFDIVHKNDLEKTRINHHALVISKNNWRNFKFIQITDLHLAERNDMMYGIIKHWIKTLRRKYIKLFKKRVSKKNQNKNDNNFLDLTHRIDLSFKKRLINPNNMFRKFIKSVNKKVLQNKIEFVIVTGDIVDFTILSELPTKFQNMFEYEFTNWNTFKNIILNKSKRKRIGIIKGEELLCPIFTLLGNHDYRPWHYDLNWGKLYKKMGLKKKEAEILTSKFKPFPIKSILKSNSALKGYLSDICPNLDFSLKLGKNLLILLNTGSDSYKNLKDFIMGLPSVTGIKEKQIRYLENLVNYNKIQEGTNFLLFLHGPPINPKQKLKMLSRIKRWCSKEKMTDLDDFKESKIINSGKTLSKARIDNKFNLRLGTISSNWEKIMKFCSDFCNLTLCGHTHTLNEFRIENINRKNVKSSIRPYLLDKDVSLLKIYYDDYSEIYKTYKEIENHNSFIVQTPSLGLRSYKGGGRIGAYREIEIKKNKLHSFRVKYLHK
;
A
#
# COMPACT_ATOMS: atom_id res chain seq x y z
N MET A 1 -64.02 -10.92 11.09
CA MET A 1 -63.28 -9.76 10.54
C MET A 1 -62.02 -10.28 9.87
N ALA A 2 -61.95 -10.13 8.54
CA ALA A 2 -60.88 -10.66 7.70
C ALA A 2 -59.57 -9.88 7.88
N VAL A 3 -58.45 -10.62 7.89
CA VAL A 3 -57.09 -10.08 7.90
C VAL A 3 -56.74 -9.63 6.47
N PRO A 4 -56.30 -8.39 6.22
CA PRO A 4 -55.82 -8.02 4.91
C PRO A 4 -54.39 -8.54 4.70
N SER A 5 -54.22 -9.21 3.57
CA SER A 5 -53.00 -9.75 3.00
C SER A 5 -51.95 -8.66 2.71
N SER A 6 -51.01 -8.45 3.62
CA SER A 6 -49.84 -7.55 3.42
C SER A 6 -48.57 -8.28 2.96
N ASP A 7 -48.59 -9.60 2.86
CA ASP A 7 -47.41 -10.42 2.50
C ASP A 7 -47.16 -10.52 0.99
N VAL A 8 -48.12 -10.13 0.14
CA VAL A 8 -47.98 -10.18 -1.32
C VAL A 8 -47.36 -8.87 -1.86
N GLU A 9 -47.73 -7.71 -1.31
CA GLU A 9 -47.17 -6.41 -1.72
C GLU A 9 -45.70 -6.22 -1.29
N ILE A 10 -45.27 -6.82 -0.17
CA ILE A 10 -43.87 -6.75 0.26
C ILE A 10 -42.98 -7.67 -0.60
N LYS A 11 -43.51 -8.79 -1.10
CA LYS A 11 -42.79 -9.63 -2.06
C LYS A 11 -42.73 -9.01 -3.45
N GLU A 12 -43.75 -8.25 -3.88
CA GLU A 12 -43.71 -7.51 -5.14
C GLU A 12 -42.78 -6.28 -5.11
N GLN A 13 -42.67 -5.57 -3.97
CA GLN A 13 -41.70 -4.48 -3.84
C GLN A 13 -40.24 -4.96 -3.71
N LEU A 14 -40.01 -6.19 -3.23
CA LEU A 14 -38.68 -6.80 -3.22
C LEU A 14 -38.31 -7.47 -4.57
N THR A 15 -39.28 -7.74 -5.44
CA THR A 15 -39.05 -8.31 -6.78
C THR A 15 -39.05 -7.26 -7.90
N LYS A 16 -39.49 -6.02 -7.66
CA LYS A 16 -39.33 -4.85 -8.55
C LYS A 16 -37.91 -4.21 -8.58
N ASN A 17 -36.88 -4.97 -8.24
CA ASN A 17 -35.46 -4.62 -8.45
C ASN A 17 -34.83 -5.32 -9.69
N ARG A 18 -35.64 -5.87 -10.59
CA ARG A 18 -35.24 -6.35 -11.93
C ARG A 18 -35.58 -5.24 -12.94
N GLU A 19 -34.71 -4.68 -13.76
CA GLU A 19 -33.42 -5.09 -14.33
C GLU A 19 -32.48 -3.87 -14.26
N MET A 20 -31.40 -3.95 -13.48
CA MET A 20 -30.40 -2.88 -13.48
C MET A 20 -29.12 -3.42 -14.09
N ASN A 21 -28.86 -3.04 -15.33
CA ASN A 21 -27.61 -3.29 -16.04
C ASN A 21 -26.43 -2.68 -15.25
N HIS A 22 -25.82 -3.48 -14.39
CA HIS A 22 -24.75 -3.06 -13.51
C HIS A 22 -23.42 -3.55 -14.07
N SER A 23 -22.55 -2.61 -14.41
CA SER A 23 -21.15 -2.90 -14.73
C SER A 23 -20.21 -2.22 -13.75
N ILE A 24 -19.10 -2.88 -13.45
CA ILE A 24 -18.08 -2.42 -12.52
C ILE A 24 -16.70 -2.60 -13.16
N LEU A 25 -15.92 -1.52 -13.22
CA LEU A 25 -14.50 -1.61 -13.53
C LEU A 25 -13.73 -2.28 -12.38
N VAL A 26 -13.14 -3.44 -12.69
CA VAL A 26 -12.37 -4.28 -11.74
C VAL A 26 -10.89 -3.87 -11.74
N ASN A 27 -10.28 -3.79 -12.93
CA ASN A 27 -8.84 -3.57 -13.09
C ASN A 27 -8.54 -2.72 -14.35
N PRO A 28 -7.47 -1.90 -14.37
CA PRO A 28 -6.52 -1.64 -13.30
C PRO A 28 -7.14 -0.93 -12.08
N ASN A 29 -6.47 -0.99 -10.93
CA ASN A 29 -6.98 -0.45 -9.66
C ASN A 29 -5.84 0.14 -8.80
N LEU A 30 -6.17 0.73 -7.65
CA LEU A 30 -5.27 1.51 -6.79
C LEU A 30 -3.97 0.79 -6.41
N GLY A 31 -4.07 -0.48 -6.02
CA GLY A 31 -2.97 -1.32 -5.53
C GLY A 31 -2.35 -2.22 -6.60
N HIS A 32 -2.82 -2.13 -7.85
CA HIS A 32 -2.22 -2.75 -9.02
C HIS A 32 -2.46 -1.86 -10.25
N PRO A 33 -1.82 -0.68 -10.29
CA PRO A 33 -2.01 0.24 -11.42
C PRO A 33 -1.31 -0.27 -12.67
N ARG A 34 -1.88 0.00 -13.85
CA ARG A 34 -1.25 -0.32 -15.14
C ARG A 34 -0.24 0.76 -15.50
N ILE A 35 0.98 0.36 -15.83
CA ILE A 35 2.04 1.27 -16.30
C ILE A 35 2.17 1.15 -17.82
N LEU A 36 2.01 2.28 -18.52
CA LEU A 36 2.26 2.42 -19.95
C LEU A 36 3.55 3.21 -20.18
N ASN A 37 4.41 2.67 -21.03
CA ASN A 37 5.69 3.29 -21.35
C ASN A 37 5.53 4.38 -22.42
N LEU A 38 6.18 5.51 -22.19
CA LEU A 38 6.29 6.65 -23.07
C LEU A 38 7.75 6.89 -23.40
N ASP A 39 8.03 7.26 -24.65
CA ASP A 39 9.37 7.61 -25.05
C ASP A 39 9.82 8.93 -24.39
N LYS A 40 11.12 9.06 -24.13
CA LYS A 40 11.65 10.25 -23.43
C LYS A 40 11.44 11.55 -24.20
N ASN A 41 11.32 11.46 -25.52
CA ASN A 41 11.15 12.59 -26.43
C ASN A 41 9.68 13.03 -26.54
N LEU A 42 8.75 12.30 -25.91
CA LEU A 42 7.30 12.55 -25.95
C LEU A 42 6.73 12.49 -27.39
N ASN A 43 7.35 11.69 -28.26
CA ASN A 43 6.90 11.52 -29.65
C ASN A 43 5.61 10.71 -29.70
N LYS A 44 5.44 9.72 -28.81
CA LYS A 44 4.21 8.94 -28.69
C LYS A 44 3.16 9.75 -27.93
N ASN A 45 2.01 9.97 -28.54
CA ASN A 45 0.88 10.64 -27.89
C ASN A 45 -0.40 9.79 -27.86
N HIS A 46 -0.44 8.66 -28.57
CA HIS A 46 -1.53 7.69 -28.55
C HIS A 46 -1.12 6.45 -27.73
N PHE A 47 -2.07 5.94 -26.96
CA PHE A 47 -1.88 4.81 -26.07
C PHE A 47 -3.06 3.87 -26.18
N GLN A 48 -2.77 2.57 -26.07
CA GLN A 48 -3.77 1.53 -25.93
C GLN A 48 -3.54 0.79 -24.62
N THR A 49 -4.62 0.36 -23.98
CA THR A 49 -4.58 -0.49 -22.80
C THR A 49 -5.87 -1.27 -22.67
N ASN A 50 -5.80 -2.40 -21.98
CA ASN A 50 -6.98 -3.18 -21.65
C ASN A 50 -7.52 -2.81 -20.26
N LEU A 51 -8.83 -2.93 -20.08
CA LEU A 51 -9.56 -2.78 -18.84
C LEU A 51 -10.37 -4.06 -18.60
N LEU A 52 -10.51 -4.45 -17.34
CA LEU A 52 -11.36 -5.58 -16.94
C LEU A 52 -12.61 -5.06 -16.24
N PHE A 53 -13.77 -5.47 -16.75
CA PHE A 53 -15.08 -5.20 -16.17
C PHE A 53 -15.74 -6.49 -15.71
N ILE A 54 -16.66 -6.34 -14.77
CA ILE A 54 -17.64 -7.37 -14.39
C ILE A 54 -19.04 -6.78 -14.52
N SER A 55 -20.00 -7.57 -14.99
CA SER A 55 -21.38 -7.17 -15.18
C SER A 55 -22.35 -8.34 -15.01
N ASP A 56 -23.62 -8.02 -14.86
CA ASP A 56 -24.76 -8.94 -14.97
C ASP A 56 -25.34 -9.00 -16.40
N ILE A 57 -24.95 -8.08 -17.29
CA ILE A 57 -25.29 -8.13 -18.71
C ILE A 57 -24.56 -9.31 -19.35
N ASP A 58 -25.29 -10.30 -19.85
CA ASP A 58 -24.73 -11.47 -20.55
C ASP A 58 -24.42 -11.17 -22.03
N ASN A 59 -25.23 -10.33 -22.68
CA ASN A 59 -25.05 -9.98 -24.08
C ASN A 59 -23.88 -8.99 -24.29
N LEU A 60 -22.93 -9.35 -25.17
CA LEU A 60 -21.72 -8.57 -25.43
C LEU A 60 -22.02 -7.20 -26.07
N ASP A 61 -22.98 -7.15 -27.00
CA ASP A 61 -23.33 -5.92 -27.71
C ASP A 61 -24.05 -4.95 -26.78
N GLU A 62 -24.99 -5.45 -25.98
CA GLU A 62 -25.68 -4.67 -24.94
C GLU A 62 -24.69 -4.08 -23.93
N PHE A 63 -23.76 -4.90 -23.44
CA PHE A 63 -22.69 -4.43 -22.56
C PHE A 63 -21.84 -3.36 -23.25
N GLY A 64 -21.48 -3.54 -24.52
CA GLY A 64 -20.74 -2.55 -25.29
C GLY A 64 -21.49 -1.23 -25.50
N HIS A 65 -22.80 -1.28 -25.71
CA HIS A 65 -23.65 -0.10 -25.79
C HIS A 65 -23.69 0.68 -24.48
N SER A 66 -23.75 -0.01 -23.33
CA SER A 66 -23.75 0.64 -22.02
C SER A 66 -22.50 1.51 -21.78
N LEU A 67 -21.35 1.16 -22.36
CA LEU A 67 -20.08 1.81 -22.03
C LEU A 67 -19.68 3.02 -22.89
N LYS A 68 -20.27 3.20 -24.07
CA LYS A 68 -19.74 4.12 -25.11
C LYS A 68 -19.54 5.56 -24.64
N THR A 69 -20.29 6.04 -23.66
CA THR A 69 -20.21 7.43 -23.15
C THR A 69 -19.80 7.53 -21.67
N GLN A 70 -19.53 6.38 -21.04
CA GLN A 70 -19.45 6.28 -19.58
C GLN A 70 -18.03 6.34 -19.02
N LEU A 71 -16.99 6.28 -19.87
CA LEU A 71 -15.59 6.18 -19.45
C LEU A 71 -14.82 7.48 -19.66
N SER A 72 -14.10 7.93 -18.63
CA SER A 72 -13.11 9.00 -18.76
C SER A 72 -11.86 8.77 -17.90
N LEU A 73 -10.72 9.25 -18.37
CA LEU A 73 -9.45 9.19 -17.68
C LEU A 73 -9.14 10.58 -17.10
N LYS A 74 -8.93 10.68 -15.79
CA LYS A 74 -8.63 11.95 -15.12
C LYS A 74 -7.17 12.01 -14.68
N PRO A 75 -6.32 12.82 -15.34
CA PRO A 75 -4.92 12.95 -14.94
C PRO A 75 -4.80 13.58 -13.56
N ILE A 76 -3.80 13.13 -12.80
CA ILE A 76 -3.48 13.62 -11.45
C ILE A 76 -2.26 14.52 -11.54
N LEU A 77 -2.48 15.80 -11.31
CA LEU A 77 -1.49 16.86 -11.41
C LEU A 77 -1.13 17.40 -10.02
N GLU A 78 0.09 17.92 -9.89
CA GLU A 78 0.47 18.69 -8.71
C GLU A 78 -0.10 20.11 -8.78
N TYR A 79 -0.74 20.54 -7.69
CA TYR A 79 -1.47 21.81 -7.61
C TYR A 79 -0.62 23.04 -7.94
N LYS A 80 0.62 23.17 -7.41
CA LYS A 80 1.49 24.31 -7.73
C LYS A 80 1.90 24.29 -9.20
N TRP A 81 2.13 23.12 -9.78
CA TRP A 81 2.41 22.97 -11.19
C TRP A 81 1.22 23.46 -12.03
N LYS A 82 -0.01 23.02 -11.73
CA LYS A 82 -1.21 23.50 -12.45
C LYS A 82 -1.36 25.01 -12.35
N LEU A 83 -1.20 25.59 -11.15
CA LEU A 83 -1.26 27.04 -10.99
C LEU A 83 -0.20 27.78 -11.83
N LYS A 84 1.03 27.25 -11.92
CA LYS A 84 2.07 27.82 -12.78
C LYS A 84 1.71 27.68 -14.27
N TYR A 85 1.16 26.53 -14.65
CA TYR A 85 0.72 26.24 -16.02
C TYR A 85 -0.39 27.22 -16.45
N GLU A 86 -1.44 27.39 -15.65
CA GLU A 86 -2.53 28.33 -15.93
C GLU A 86 -2.03 29.77 -16.02
N LYS A 87 -1.12 30.19 -15.12
CA LYS A 87 -0.49 31.53 -15.21
C LYS A 87 0.30 31.72 -16.51
N LYS A 88 1.03 30.70 -16.98
CA LYS A 88 1.75 30.75 -18.26
C LYS A 88 0.77 30.82 -19.44
N LYS A 89 -0.30 30.02 -19.41
CA LYS A 89 -1.37 30.01 -20.43
C LYS A 89 -2.03 31.39 -20.55
N ILE A 90 -2.42 31.99 -19.43
CA ILE A 90 -2.98 33.35 -19.36
C ILE A 90 -2.00 34.38 -19.93
N LYS A 91 -0.72 34.35 -19.54
CA LYS A 91 0.29 35.28 -20.07
C LYS A 91 0.46 35.16 -21.58
N ARG A 92 0.43 33.93 -22.12
CA ARG A 92 0.50 33.67 -23.57
C ARG A 92 -0.72 34.25 -24.28
N ILE A 93 -1.92 34.04 -23.75
CA ILE A 93 -3.17 34.63 -24.26
C ILE A 93 -3.05 36.15 -24.26
N LYS A 94 -2.69 36.79 -23.13
CA LYS A 94 -2.51 38.25 -23.05
C LYS A 94 -1.50 38.80 -24.08
N ARG A 95 -0.39 38.11 -24.33
CA ARG A 95 0.59 38.51 -25.37
C ARG A 95 0.01 38.43 -26.78
N ILE A 96 -0.75 37.38 -27.09
CA ILE A 96 -1.44 37.24 -28.37
C ILE A 96 -2.47 38.37 -28.52
N TRP A 97 -3.29 38.62 -27.48
CA TRP A 97 -4.25 39.73 -27.45
C TRP A 97 -3.59 41.09 -27.60
N TYR A 98 -2.43 41.34 -26.97
CA TYR A 98 -1.69 42.59 -27.12
C TYR A 98 -1.13 42.74 -28.53
N ARG A 99 -0.62 41.66 -29.15
CA ARG A 99 -0.20 41.66 -30.56
C ARG A 99 -1.36 41.95 -31.50
N ILE A 100 -2.51 41.29 -31.31
CA ILE A 100 -3.74 41.55 -32.08
C ILE A 100 -4.19 43.01 -31.87
N LYS A 101 -4.25 43.48 -30.63
CA LYS A 101 -4.63 44.87 -30.32
C LYS A 101 -3.68 45.86 -30.97
N ASN A 102 -2.36 45.61 -30.99
CA ASN A 102 -1.39 46.47 -31.67
C ASN A 102 -1.46 46.39 -33.19
N PHE A 103 -1.91 45.26 -33.73
CA PHE A 103 -2.15 45.08 -35.17
C PHE A 103 -3.41 45.86 -35.61
N PHE A 104 -4.46 45.85 -34.79
CA PHE A 104 -5.73 46.53 -35.07
C PHE A 104 -5.84 47.96 -34.49
N SER A 105 -4.88 48.41 -33.67
CA SER A 105 -4.85 49.76 -33.08
C SER A 105 -4.52 50.85 -34.09
N ARG A 106 -4.05 50.52 -35.29
CA ARG A 106 -3.75 51.51 -36.34
C ARG A 106 -4.95 51.89 -37.22
N LYS A 107 -6.06 51.12 -37.27
CA LYS A 107 -7.18 51.48 -38.18
C LYS A 107 -8.63 51.43 -37.66
N LYS A 108 -9.01 50.74 -36.57
CA LYS A 108 -10.44 50.69 -36.16
C LYS A 108 -10.65 50.59 -34.63
N LYS A 109 -10.30 51.66 -33.90
CA LYS A 109 -10.44 51.73 -32.42
C LYS A 109 -11.89 51.95 -31.93
N LYS A 110 -12.79 52.54 -32.73
CA LYS A 110 -14.17 52.87 -32.33
C LYS A 110 -15.16 51.70 -32.39
N LYS A 111 -15.02 50.76 -33.34
CA LYS A 111 -16.00 49.66 -33.54
C LYS A 111 -15.86 48.51 -32.53
N TRP A 112 -14.65 48.25 -32.03
CA TRP A 112 -14.38 47.16 -31.08
C TRP A 112 -14.68 47.49 -29.62
N LYS A 113 -14.73 48.78 -29.23
CA LYS A 113 -15.16 49.17 -27.87
C LYS A 113 -16.62 48.82 -27.58
N LYS A 114 -17.48 48.80 -28.61
CA LYS A 114 -18.91 48.49 -28.48
C LYS A 114 -19.21 46.98 -28.43
N LEU A 115 -18.39 46.16 -29.09
CA LEU A 115 -18.54 44.69 -29.13
C LEU A 115 -18.03 43.97 -27.86
N PHE A 116 -17.25 44.64 -27.02
CA PHE A 116 -16.59 44.01 -25.86
C PHE A 116 -17.01 44.59 -24.50
N SER A 117 -17.86 45.62 -24.46
CA SER A 117 -18.47 46.13 -23.22
C SER A 117 -19.57 45.20 -22.67
N GLU A 118 -20.11 44.29 -23.48
CA GLU A 118 -21.29 43.50 -23.12
C GLU A 118 -20.98 42.09 -22.57
N LYS A 119 -19.72 41.62 -22.60
CA LYS A 119 -19.36 40.29 -22.06
C LYS A 119 -18.00 40.27 -21.35
N LYS A 120 -18.00 40.57 -20.03
CA LYS A 120 -17.36 39.76 -18.94
C LYS A 120 -16.92 40.59 -17.70
N PRO A 121 -17.71 40.58 -16.61
CA PRO A 121 -17.20 40.90 -15.27
C PRO A 121 -16.38 39.75 -14.66
N ASP A 122 -16.70 38.50 -15.00
CA ASP A 122 -16.24 37.33 -14.23
C ASP A 122 -14.82 36.85 -14.59
N TYR A 123 -14.41 37.02 -15.84
CA TYR A 123 -13.08 36.58 -16.30
C TYR A 123 -11.96 37.52 -15.83
N ASP A 124 -12.20 38.83 -15.84
CA ASP A 124 -11.24 39.82 -15.32
C ASP A 124 -11.13 39.77 -13.80
N TYR A 125 -12.22 39.45 -13.09
CA TYR A 125 -12.20 39.16 -11.66
C TYR A 125 -11.34 37.92 -11.32
N TYR A 126 -11.55 36.81 -12.03
CA TYR A 126 -10.73 35.59 -11.90
C TYR A 126 -9.24 35.84 -12.22
N LEU A 127 -8.97 36.66 -13.25
CA LEU A 127 -7.62 37.07 -13.64
C LEU A 127 -6.95 37.99 -12.61
N LYS A 128 -7.70 38.90 -11.96
CA LYS A 128 -7.21 39.74 -10.86
C LYS A 128 -6.74 38.84 -9.72
N ASN A 129 -7.57 37.89 -9.29
CA ASN A 129 -7.27 36.98 -8.18
C ASN A 129 -6.04 36.07 -8.43
N LEU A 130 -5.78 35.64 -9.66
CA LEU A 130 -4.59 34.84 -10.00
C LEU A 130 -3.29 35.68 -10.09
N ASN A 131 -3.37 36.94 -10.50
CA ASN A 131 -2.21 37.84 -10.59
C ASN A 131 -1.69 38.25 -9.20
N PHE A 132 -2.56 38.30 -8.19
CA PHE A 132 -2.17 38.62 -6.81
C PHE A 132 -1.34 37.54 -6.11
N ILE A 133 -1.35 36.29 -6.59
CA ILE A 133 -0.54 35.23 -5.96
C ILE A 133 0.94 35.42 -6.33
N SER A 134 1.70 36.11 -5.48
CA SER A 134 3.13 36.35 -5.66
C SER A 134 3.95 35.04 -5.75
N LYS A 135 5.16 35.09 -6.33
CA LYS A 135 6.11 33.96 -6.30
C LYS A 135 6.38 33.47 -4.86
N LYS A 136 6.37 34.39 -3.88
CA LYS A 136 6.54 34.12 -2.44
C LYS A 136 5.33 33.36 -1.87
N GLN A 137 4.11 33.71 -2.26
CA GLN A 137 2.89 32.97 -1.87
C GLN A 137 2.80 31.59 -2.53
N LEU A 138 3.18 31.45 -3.81
CA LEU A 138 3.26 30.14 -4.49
C LEU A 138 4.24 29.17 -3.81
N LYS A 139 5.38 29.67 -3.31
CA LYS A 139 6.33 28.86 -2.52
C LYS A 139 5.70 28.35 -1.22
N LYS A 140 4.87 29.17 -0.56
CA LYS A 140 4.16 28.85 0.70
C LYS A 140 2.99 27.89 0.54
N LEU A 141 2.43 27.71 -0.67
CA LEU A 141 1.37 26.74 -0.91
C LEU A 141 1.85 25.32 -0.57
N LYS A 142 0.93 24.43 -0.20
CA LYS A 142 1.25 23.01 0.04
C LYS A 142 1.01 22.22 -1.25
N SER A 143 1.82 21.20 -1.51
CA SER A 143 1.56 20.23 -2.56
C SER A 143 0.22 19.55 -2.30
N ARG A 144 -0.62 19.47 -3.33
CA ARG A 144 -1.89 18.75 -3.32
C ARG A 144 -2.08 18.13 -4.69
N ALA A 145 -2.71 16.96 -4.74
CA ALA A 145 -3.19 16.41 -5.99
C ALA A 145 -4.37 17.27 -6.48
N LEU A 146 -4.45 17.44 -7.80
CA LEU A 146 -5.53 18.08 -8.50
C LEU A 146 -5.86 17.26 -9.74
N ARG A 147 -7.14 16.98 -10.00
CA ARG A 147 -7.53 16.33 -11.25
C ARG A 147 -7.51 17.35 -12.38
N GLY A 148 -6.83 17.01 -13.47
CA GLY A 148 -6.72 17.83 -14.68
C GLY A 148 -7.87 17.60 -15.65
N ASP A 149 -7.68 18.07 -16.89
CA ASP A 149 -8.69 17.96 -17.94
C ASP A 149 -8.96 16.49 -18.30
N GLU A 150 -10.24 16.11 -18.44
CA GLU A 150 -10.64 14.73 -18.75
C GLU A 150 -10.16 14.29 -20.13
N VAL A 151 -9.77 13.01 -20.24
CA VAL A 151 -9.46 12.35 -21.51
C VAL A 151 -10.50 11.28 -21.75
N PHE A 152 -11.18 11.35 -22.88
CA PHE A 152 -12.19 10.37 -23.27
C PHE A 152 -11.54 9.32 -24.19
N PRO A 153 -11.41 8.07 -23.74
CA PRO A 153 -10.89 7.01 -24.58
C PRO A 153 -11.92 6.59 -25.65
N LYS A 154 -11.42 6.11 -26.79
CA LYS A 154 -12.17 5.34 -27.77
C LYS A 154 -12.12 3.86 -27.39
N ILE A 155 -13.26 3.20 -27.33
CA ILE A 155 -13.31 1.73 -27.18
C ILE A 155 -12.97 1.13 -28.55
N LEU A 156 -11.97 0.25 -28.61
CA LEU A 156 -11.54 -0.43 -29.83
C LEU A 156 -12.15 -1.82 -29.96
N ASN A 157 -12.16 -2.58 -28.87
CA ASN A 157 -12.66 -3.95 -28.85
C ASN A 157 -13.20 -4.30 -27.45
N ILE A 158 -14.21 -5.19 -27.41
CA ILE A 158 -14.77 -5.77 -26.20
C ILE A 158 -14.84 -7.27 -26.42
N ILE A 159 -14.25 -8.04 -25.51
CA ILE A 159 -14.32 -9.50 -25.53
C ILE A 159 -14.78 -10.02 -24.18
N ARG A 160 -15.52 -11.13 -24.18
CA ARG A 160 -15.83 -11.86 -22.95
C ARG A 160 -14.53 -12.44 -22.37
N ALA A 161 -14.33 -12.24 -21.08
CA ALA A 161 -13.21 -12.80 -20.34
C ALA A 161 -13.70 -13.96 -19.48
N SER A 162 -13.02 -15.09 -19.53
CA SER A 162 -13.25 -16.20 -18.60
C SER A 162 -12.27 -16.13 -17.44
N THR A 163 -12.65 -16.71 -16.31
CA THR A 163 -11.71 -16.85 -15.20
C THR A 163 -10.61 -17.82 -15.57
N ASN A 164 -9.36 -17.48 -15.21
CA ASN A 164 -8.21 -18.31 -15.54
C ASN A 164 -7.26 -18.39 -14.35
N SER A 165 -6.81 -19.59 -14.01
CA SER A 165 -5.93 -19.79 -12.87
C SER A 165 -4.53 -19.24 -13.14
N ILE A 166 -3.89 -18.59 -12.16
CA ILE A 166 -2.49 -18.11 -12.29
C ILE A 166 -1.47 -19.18 -12.71
N LYS A 167 -1.79 -20.47 -12.57
CA LYS A 167 -0.94 -21.57 -13.05
C LYS A 167 -0.93 -21.71 -14.57
N ASN A 168 -1.85 -21.08 -15.28
CA ASN A 168 -1.96 -21.14 -16.74
C ASN A 168 -1.00 -20.10 -17.37
N PRO A 169 -0.13 -20.48 -18.33
CA PRO A 169 0.73 -19.54 -19.03
C PRO A 169 0.01 -18.34 -19.65
N ALA A 170 -1.23 -18.51 -20.13
CA ALA A 170 -2.03 -17.42 -20.70
C ALA A 170 -2.23 -16.26 -19.70
N TYR A 171 -2.26 -16.53 -18.39
CA TYR A 171 -2.33 -15.49 -17.36
C TYR A 171 -1.20 -14.46 -17.49
N LEU A 172 0.00 -14.89 -17.95
CA LEU A 172 1.17 -14.02 -18.11
C LEU A 172 1.09 -13.08 -19.32
N GLU A 173 0.18 -13.36 -20.27
CA GLU A 173 0.01 -12.52 -21.46
C GLU A 173 -0.68 -11.20 -21.09
N ASP A 174 -1.69 -11.24 -20.22
CA ASP A 174 -2.31 -10.05 -19.65
C ASP A 174 -2.93 -10.29 -18.27
N GLU A 175 -2.10 -10.28 -17.22
CA GLU A 175 -2.51 -10.46 -15.82
C GLU A 175 -3.60 -9.48 -15.35
N TYR A 176 -3.85 -8.40 -16.10
CA TYR A 176 -4.87 -7.42 -15.78
C TYR A 176 -6.27 -7.83 -16.25
N CYS A 177 -6.37 -8.66 -17.28
CA CYS A 177 -7.62 -9.02 -17.95
C CYS A 177 -8.04 -10.47 -17.75
N TYR A 178 -7.26 -11.27 -17.02
CA TYR A 178 -7.64 -12.62 -16.62
C TYR A 178 -8.17 -12.63 -15.17
N PRO A 179 -9.50 -12.53 -14.98
CA PRO A 179 -10.09 -12.55 -13.65
C PRO A 179 -9.78 -13.88 -12.95
N GLN A 180 -9.64 -13.80 -11.63
CA GLN A 180 -9.38 -14.97 -10.81
C GLN A 180 -10.68 -15.49 -10.19
N ASP A 181 -10.84 -16.83 -10.12
CA ASP A 181 -12.05 -17.51 -9.61
C ASP A 181 -12.47 -17.02 -8.21
N TYR A 182 -11.53 -16.56 -7.40
CA TYR A 182 -11.83 -16.09 -6.06
C TYR A 182 -12.69 -14.81 -6.05
N LEU A 183 -12.73 -14.03 -7.13
CA LEU A 183 -13.58 -12.84 -7.23
C LEU A 183 -15.07 -13.24 -7.19
N LEU A 184 -15.42 -14.32 -7.90
CA LEU A 184 -16.75 -14.91 -7.88
C LEU A 184 -16.98 -15.70 -6.59
N LYS A 185 -16.05 -16.60 -6.22
CA LYS A 185 -16.19 -17.46 -5.02
C LYS A 185 -16.39 -16.67 -3.72
N TYR A 186 -15.79 -15.49 -3.62
CA TYR A 186 -15.91 -14.65 -2.43
C TYR A 186 -17.06 -13.64 -2.54
N ASN A 187 -17.86 -13.67 -3.61
CA ASN A 187 -18.93 -12.72 -3.91
C ASN A 187 -18.43 -11.27 -3.76
N VAL A 188 -17.28 -10.95 -4.39
CA VAL A 188 -16.65 -9.62 -4.26
C VAL A 188 -17.52 -8.52 -4.84
N PHE A 189 -18.23 -8.83 -5.93
CA PHE A 189 -19.12 -7.92 -6.65
C PHE A 189 -20.57 -8.41 -6.63
N ASP A 190 -20.95 -9.07 -5.53
CA ASP A 190 -22.30 -9.58 -5.26
C ASP A 190 -22.85 -10.46 -6.40
N SER A 191 -23.87 -10.00 -7.14
CA SER A 191 -24.52 -10.77 -8.21
C SER A 191 -23.82 -10.69 -9.56
N LEU A 192 -22.84 -9.79 -9.75
CA LEU A 192 -22.14 -9.63 -11.02
C LEU A 192 -21.22 -10.83 -11.27
N ASN A 193 -21.33 -11.46 -12.45
CA ASN A 193 -20.71 -12.75 -12.73
C ASN A 193 -20.11 -12.88 -14.15
N HIS A 194 -20.42 -11.97 -15.07
CA HIS A 194 -19.86 -11.95 -16.42
C HIS A 194 -18.68 -10.98 -16.51
N PHE A 195 -17.50 -11.45 -16.91
CA PHE A 195 -16.34 -10.59 -17.10
C PHE A 195 -16.14 -10.19 -18.56
N TYR A 196 -15.66 -8.97 -18.76
CA TYR A 196 -15.36 -8.40 -20.06
C TYR A 196 -14.00 -7.73 -20.06
N SER A 197 -13.17 -8.03 -21.06
CA SER A 197 -11.94 -7.30 -21.35
C SER A 197 -12.21 -6.28 -22.44
N ILE A 198 -11.81 -5.03 -22.18
CA ILE A 198 -12.07 -3.89 -23.05
C ILE A 198 -10.75 -3.27 -23.46
N ASN A 199 -10.47 -3.28 -24.74
CA ASN A 199 -9.35 -2.55 -25.30
C ASN A 199 -9.77 -1.11 -25.57
N ILE A 200 -9.06 -0.16 -24.96
CA ILE A 200 -9.29 1.27 -25.16
C ILE A 200 -8.07 1.94 -25.76
N GLU A 201 -8.33 2.99 -26.54
CA GLU A 201 -7.33 3.88 -27.11
C GLU A 201 -7.57 5.31 -26.64
N PHE A 202 -6.51 6.04 -26.33
CA PHE A 202 -6.63 7.44 -25.97
C PHE A 202 -5.38 8.25 -26.32
N LYS A 203 -5.56 9.57 -26.41
CA LYS A 203 -4.48 10.51 -26.70
C LYS A 203 -4.20 11.39 -25.49
N ILE A 204 -2.94 11.60 -25.16
CA ILE A 204 -2.57 12.55 -24.11
C ILE A 204 -2.77 14.00 -24.59
N THR A 205 -3.30 14.85 -23.69
CA THR A 205 -3.51 16.26 -23.96
C THR A 205 -2.20 17.05 -23.88
N LYS A 206 -2.23 18.29 -24.37
CA LYS A 206 -1.09 19.22 -24.24
C LYS A 206 -0.73 19.51 -22.79
N GLU A 207 -1.72 19.57 -21.89
CA GLU A 207 -1.48 19.72 -20.46
C GLU A 207 -0.64 18.57 -19.90
N ILE A 208 -1.02 17.33 -20.24
CA ILE A 208 -0.32 16.13 -19.82
C ILE A 208 1.11 16.12 -20.37
N SER A 209 1.28 16.42 -21.66
CA SER A 209 2.60 16.54 -22.30
C SER A 209 3.48 17.59 -21.61
N ASP A 210 2.94 18.77 -21.30
CA ASP A 210 3.67 19.83 -20.59
C ASP A 210 4.01 19.44 -19.15
N TYR A 211 3.16 18.65 -18.47
CA TYR A 211 3.44 18.11 -17.12
C TYR A 211 4.61 17.15 -17.14
N LEU A 212 4.59 16.24 -18.12
CA LEU A 212 5.61 15.23 -18.33
C LEU A 212 6.94 15.83 -18.78
N LYS A 213 7.03 17.09 -19.22
CA LYS A 213 8.34 17.74 -19.42
C LYS A 213 9.16 17.88 -18.13
N SER A 214 8.51 18.01 -16.98
CA SER A 214 9.18 18.20 -15.68
C SER A 214 9.07 17.00 -14.72
N HIS A 215 8.25 16.00 -15.03
CA HIS A 215 8.02 14.84 -14.17
C HIS A 215 8.25 13.52 -14.91
N ASN A 216 8.69 12.48 -14.21
CA ASN A 216 8.97 11.17 -14.82
C ASN A 216 7.72 10.41 -15.25
N PHE A 217 6.58 10.67 -14.60
CA PHE A 217 5.32 9.99 -14.87
C PHE A 217 4.13 10.88 -14.53
N ILE A 218 2.94 10.44 -14.93
CA ILE A 218 1.65 10.98 -14.54
C ILE A 218 0.70 9.82 -14.23
N MET A 219 -0.11 9.96 -13.19
CA MET A 219 -1.14 8.99 -12.82
C MET A 219 -2.50 9.46 -13.30
N PHE A 220 -3.43 8.53 -13.47
CA PHE A 220 -4.82 8.78 -13.82
C PHE A 220 -5.74 8.03 -12.88
N ASP A 221 -6.85 8.66 -12.54
CA ASP A 221 -8.04 7.94 -12.13
C ASP A 221 -8.80 7.47 -13.39
N ILE A 222 -9.42 6.29 -13.33
CA ILE A 222 -10.39 5.86 -14.34
C ILE A 222 -11.77 6.05 -13.75
N VAL A 223 -12.58 6.86 -14.43
CA VAL A 223 -13.94 7.21 -14.03
C VAL A 223 -14.90 6.45 -14.92
N HIS A 224 -15.80 5.72 -14.28
CA HIS A 224 -16.90 5.01 -14.91
C HIS A 224 -18.21 5.54 -14.33
N LYS A 225 -19.00 6.23 -15.16
CA LYS A 225 -20.33 6.71 -14.80
C LYS A 225 -21.33 5.64 -15.21
N ASN A 226 -22.00 4.98 -14.28
CA ASN A 226 -23.04 4.03 -14.66
C ASN A 226 -24.37 4.73 -14.98
N ASP A 227 -25.35 3.97 -15.47
CA ASP A 227 -26.67 4.47 -15.87
C ASP A 227 -27.49 5.07 -14.71
N LEU A 228 -27.09 4.84 -13.46
CA LEU A 228 -27.72 5.42 -12.26
C LEU A 228 -27.07 6.74 -11.81
N GLU A 229 -26.25 7.37 -12.67
CA GLU A 229 -25.40 8.51 -12.34
C GLU A 229 -24.41 8.28 -11.18
N LYS A 230 -24.30 7.05 -10.66
CA LYS A 230 -23.32 6.69 -9.64
C LYS A 230 -21.97 6.59 -10.33
N THR A 231 -21.09 7.51 -9.97
CA THR A 231 -19.72 7.54 -10.50
C THR A 231 -18.84 6.59 -9.69
N ARG A 232 -18.38 5.51 -10.32
CA ARG A 232 -17.30 4.68 -9.80
C ARG A 232 -15.95 5.24 -10.24
N ILE A 233 -14.98 5.25 -9.34
CA ILE A 233 -13.63 5.74 -9.63
C ILE A 233 -12.59 4.73 -9.17
N ASN A 234 -11.84 4.18 -10.12
CA ASN A 234 -10.62 3.43 -9.84
C ASN A 234 -9.47 4.44 -9.74
N HIS A 235 -9.12 4.79 -8.50
CA HIS A 235 -8.15 5.84 -8.23
C HIS A 235 -6.71 5.37 -8.50
N HIS A 236 -5.89 6.27 -9.05
CA HIS A 236 -4.46 6.03 -9.37
C HIS A 236 -4.21 4.80 -10.26
N ALA A 237 -5.24 4.33 -10.98
CA ALA A 237 -5.25 3.03 -11.65
C ALA A 237 -4.38 2.96 -12.91
N LEU A 238 -4.11 4.08 -13.57
CA LEU A 238 -3.31 4.10 -14.80
C LEU A 238 -2.13 5.06 -14.66
N VAL A 239 -0.98 4.68 -15.18
CA VAL A 239 0.25 5.48 -15.12
C VAL A 239 0.87 5.54 -16.51
N ILE A 240 1.26 6.73 -16.94
CA ILE A 240 2.12 6.91 -18.10
C ILE A 240 3.49 7.36 -17.61
N SER A 241 4.54 6.63 -18.00
CA SER A 241 5.90 6.88 -17.53
C SER A 241 6.89 7.04 -18.68
N LYS A 242 7.77 8.04 -18.57
CA LYS A 242 8.92 8.24 -19.46
C LYS A 242 10.15 7.41 -19.06
N ASN A 243 10.04 6.62 -18.00
CA ASN A 243 11.18 5.86 -17.50
C ASN A 243 11.52 4.76 -18.49
N ASN A 244 12.82 4.62 -18.78
CA ASN A 244 13.36 3.47 -19.51
C ASN A 244 13.69 2.30 -18.58
N TRP A 245 13.36 2.44 -17.28
CA TRP A 245 13.57 1.44 -16.23
C TRP A 245 15.00 0.91 -16.08
N ARG A 246 16.00 1.63 -16.62
CA ARG A 246 17.44 1.32 -16.41
C ARG A 246 17.97 1.88 -15.10
N ASN A 247 17.47 3.04 -14.70
CA ASN A 247 17.81 3.70 -13.44
C ASN A 247 16.51 4.19 -12.81
N PHE A 248 16.17 3.68 -11.62
CA PHE A 248 14.99 4.10 -10.88
C PHE A 248 15.12 3.69 -9.41
N LYS A 249 14.28 4.27 -8.58
CA LYS A 249 14.15 4.00 -7.17
C LYS A 249 12.71 3.75 -6.79
N PHE A 250 12.51 2.83 -5.88
CA PHE A 250 11.20 2.62 -5.28
C PHE A 250 11.35 2.37 -3.79
N ILE A 251 10.23 2.45 -3.09
CA ILE A 251 10.19 2.21 -1.65
C ILE A 251 9.36 0.97 -1.36
N GLN A 252 9.82 0.13 -0.45
CA GLN A 252 9.01 -0.92 0.15
C GLN A 252 8.65 -0.53 1.59
N ILE A 253 7.37 -0.69 1.92
CA ILE A 253 6.80 -0.54 3.28
C ILE A 253 6.02 -1.80 3.64
N THR A 254 5.83 -2.03 4.94
CA THR A 254 5.16 -3.21 5.47
C THR A 254 4.55 -2.91 6.83
N ASP A 255 3.59 -3.74 7.25
CA ASP A 255 3.03 -3.74 8.60
C ASP A 255 2.53 -2.35 8.99
N LEU A 256 1.60 -1.83 8.18
CA LEU A 256 0.98 -0.53 8.39
C LEU A 256 -0.01 -0.56 9.55
N HIS A 257 -0.71 -1.67 9.75
CA HIS A 257 -1.73 -1.87 10.80
C HIS A 257 -2.70 -0.69 10.91
N LEU A 258 -3.23 -0.26 9.76
CA LEU A 258 -4.18 0.84 9.72
C LEU A 258 -5.52 0.41 10.30
N ALA A 259 -6.10 1.29 11.09
CA ALA A 259 -7.42 1.08 11.66
C ALA A 259 -8.04 2.43 12.01
N GLU A 260 -9.35 2.53 11.84
CA GLU A 260 -10.12 3.74 12.14
C GLU A 260 -10.02 4.14 13.62
N ARG A 261 -9.96 3.13 14.52
CA ARG A 261 -9.71 3.30 15.96
C ARG A 261 -8.45 4.09 16.27
N ASN A 262 -7.38 3.95 15.47
CA ASN A 262 -6.08 4.60 15.73
C ASN A 262 -6.21 6.13 15.77
N ASP A 263 -7.09 6.69 14.94
CA ASP A 263 -7.37 8.12 14.89
C ASP A 263 -8.31 8.61 16.00
N MET A 264 -8.96 7.70 16.74
CA MET A 264 -9.84 8.03 17.86
C MET A 264 -9.12 8.00 19.22
N MET A 265 -8.10 7.14 19.34
CA MET A 265 -7.42 6.85 20.62
C MET A 265 -7.00 8.10 21.38
N TYR A 266 -6.38 9.06 20.69
CA TYR A 266 -5.90 10.28 21.36
C TYR A 266 -7.05 11.09 21.96
N GLY A 267 -8.15 11.26 21.23
CA GLY A 267 -9.34 11.98 21.69
C GLY A 267 -10.00 11.30 22.89
N ILE A 268 -10.13 9.96 22.85
CA ILE A 268 -10.72 9.17 23.94
C ILE A 268 -9.91 9.32 25.23
N ILE A 269 -8.60 9.09 25.17
CA ILE A 269 -7.73 9.19 26.35
C ILE A 269 -7.68 10.62 26.89
N LYS A 270 -7.62 11.63 26.01
CA LYS A 270 -7.65 13.03 26.41
C LYS A 270 -8.94 13.39 27.14
N HIS A 271 -10.08 12.90 26.66
CA HIS A 271 -11.36 13.09 27.33
C HIS A 271 -11.40 12.40 28.69
N TRP A 272 -10.92 11.17 28.79
CA TRP A 272 -10.82 10.43 30.06
C TRP A 272 -9.97 11.16 31.11
N ILE A 273 -8.79 11.66 30.73
CA ILE A 273 -7.93 12.47 31.60
C ILE A 273 -8.66 13.73 32.10
N LYS A 274 -9.39 14.41 31.21
CA LYS A 274 -10.19 15.60 31.56
C LYS A 274 -11.31 15.26 32.56
N THR A 275 -11.96 14.11 32.40
CA THR A 275 -13.02 13.65 33.32
C THR A 275 -12.46 13.28 34.69
N LEU A 276 -11.31 12.59 34.75
CA LEU A 276 -10.61 12.33 36.01
C LEU A 276 -10.25 13.64 36.73
N ARG A 277 -9.73 14.63 36.00
CA ARG A 277 -9.45 15.97 36.53
C ARG A 277 -10.70 16.61 37.16
N ARG A 278 -11.85 16.56 36.49
CA ARG A 278 -13.11 17.12 37.02
C ARG A 278 -13.59 16.41 38.28
N LYS A 279 -13.55 15.06 38.30
CA LYS A 279 -13.95 14.27 39.48
C LYS A 279 -13.05 14.58 40.68
N TYR A 280 -11.75 14.64 40.46
CA TYR A 280 -10.79 14.94 41.51
C TYR A 280 -10.95 16.37 42.05
N ILE A 281 -11.09 17.39 41.19
CA ILE A 281 -11.35 18.77 41.63
C ILE A 281 -12.65 18.84 42.45
N LYS A 282 -13.71 18.12 42.07
CA LYS A 282 -14.95 18.04 42.86
C LYS A 282 -14.72 17.42 44.24
N LEU A 283 -13.98 16.30 44.32
CA LEU A 283 -13.65 15.64 45.59
C LEU A 283 -12.73 16.50 46.47
N PHE A 284 -11.78 17.21 45.86
CA PHE A 284 -10.87 18.12 46.55
C PHE A 284 -11.60 19.35 47.10
N LYS A 285 -12.47 19.99 46.30
CA LYS A 285 -13.34 21.09 46.76
C LYS A 285 -14.26 20.68 47.91
N LYS A 286 -14.68 19.41 47.97
CA LYS A 286 -15.41 18.85 49.11
C LYS A 286 -14.55 18.66 50.36
N ARG A 287 -13.24 18.41 50.21
CA ARG A 287 -12.31 18.12 51.32
C ARG A 287 -11.59 19.35 51.89
N VAL A 288 -11.40 20.40 51.08
CA VAL A 288 -10.67 21.59 51.49
C VAL A 288 -11.64 22.73 51.78
N SER A 289 -11.92 22.96 53.07
CA SER A 289 -12.51 24.20 53.55
C SER A 289 -11.55 25.39 53.30
N LYS A 290 -12.12 26.59 53.19
CA LYS A 290 -11.67 27.80 52.46
C LYS A 290 -10.22 28.34 52.59
N LYS A 291 -9.25 27.73 53.27
CA LYS A 291 -7.98 28.44 53.60
C LYS A 291 -6.71 28.17 52.76
N ASN A 292 -6.67 27.22 51.81
CA ASN A 292 -5.44 26.96 51.02
C ASN A 292 -5.67 26.54 49.55
N GLN A 293 -6.61 27.16 48.84
CA GLN A 293 -6.96 26.79 47.46
C GLN A 293 -5.90 27.15 46.39
N ASN A 294 -5.21 28.29 46.50
CA ASN A 294 -4.46 28.85 45.37
C ASN A 294 -3.09 28.20 45.07
N LYS A 295 -2.35 27.67 46.07
CA LYS A 295 -1.01 27.10 45.85
C LYS A 295 -1.02 25.68 45.25
N ASN A 296 -2.03 24.87 45.58
CA ASN A 296 -2.09 23.46 45.15
C ASN A 296 -2.80 23.25 43.80
N ASP A 297 -3.70 24.15 43.39
CA ASP A 297 -4.37 24.08 42.08
C ASP A 297 -3.37 24.22 40.91
N ASN A 298 -2.33 25.06 41.07
CA ASN A 298 -1.29 25.26 40.05
C ASN A 298 -0.42 24.01 39.83
N ASN A 299 0.00 23.33 40.90
CA ASN A 299 0.81 22.11 40.82
C ASN A 299 0.08 20.94 40.12
N PHE A 300 -1.23 20.82 40.35
CA PHE A 300 -2.03 19.76 39.70
C PHE A 300 -2.36 20.08 38.24
N LEU A 301 -2.63 21.35 37.92
CA LEU A 301 -2.76 21.80 36.52
C LEU A 301 -1.50 21.47 35.72
N ASP A 302 -0.33 21.72 36.30
CA ASP A 302 0.96 21.38 35.70
C ASP A 302 1.12 19.86 35.54
N LEU A 303 0.77 19.05 36.55
CA LEU A 303 0.81 17.58 36.44
C LEU A 303 -0.09 17.05 35.31
N THR A 304 -1.34 17.52 35.19
CA THR A 304 -2.25 17.07 34.12
C THR A 304 -1.80 17.53 32.73
N HIS A 305 -1.22 18.73 32.62
CA HIS A 305 -0.63 19.24 31.39
C HIS A 305 0.61 18.42 30.99
N ARG A 306 1.48 18.08 31.95
CA ARG A 306 2.63 17.17 31.77
C ARG A 306 2.17 15.78 31.31
N ILE A 307 1.05 15.25 31.82
CA ILE A 307 0.49 13.96 31.38
C ILE A 307 -0.01 14.04 29.92
N ASP A 308 -0.74 15.08 29.51
CA ASP A 308 -1.23 15.24 28.12
C ASP A 308 -0.05 15.41 27.15
N LEU A 309 0.93 16.26 27.50
CA LEU A 309 2.16 16.44 26.72
C LEU A 309 2.96 15.14 26.61
N SER A 310 3.09 14.39 27.71
CA SER A 310 3.75 13.09 27.74
C SER A 310 3.05 12.11 26.81
N PHE A 311 1.71 12.01 26.88
CA PHE A 311 0.91 11.13 26.04
C PHE A 311 1.04 11.46 24.56
N LYS A 312 0.90 12.73 24.18
CA LYS A 312 1.08 13.19 22.80
C LYS A 312 2.47 12.85 22.24
N LYS A 313 3.52 12.90 23.05
CA LYS A 313 4.91 12.59 22.63
C LYS A 313 5.18 11.09 22.48
N ARG A 314 4.51 10.24 23.27
CA ARG A 314 4.74 8.79 23.28
C ARG A 314 3.79 7.98 22.42
N LEU A 315 2.56 8.45 22.20
CA LEU A 315 1.56 7.74 21.40
C LEU A 315 2.07 7.55 19.96
N ILE A 316 2.10 6.30 19.52
CA ILE A 316 2.36 5.92 18.14
C ILE A 316 1.01 5.61 17.51
N ASN A 317 0.56 6.48 16.62
CA ASN A 317 -0.63 6.27 15.80
C ASN A 317 -0.18 5.81 14.40
N PRO A 318 -0.44 4.54 14.02
CA PRO A 318 -0.05 3.99 12.72
C PRO A 318 -0.59 4.80 11.53
N ASN A 319 -1.84 5.29 11.59
CA ASN A 319 -2.43 6.12 10.54
C ASN A 319 -1.64 7.43 10.37
N ASN A 320 -1.19 8.05 11.48
CA ASN A 320 -0.34 9.22 11.41
C ASN A 320 1.07 8.91 10.89
N MET A 321 1.63 7.72 11.18
CA MET A 321 2.90 7.29 10.59
C MET A 321 2.79 7.21 9.08
N PHE A 322 1.72 6.59 8.58
CA PHE A 322 1.49 6.50 7.14
C PHE A 322 1.27 7.87 6.49
N ARG A 323 0.53 8.79 7.14
CA ARG A 323 0.41 10.19 6.68
C ARG A 323 1.76 10.93 6.65
N LYS A 324 2.65 10.70 7.63
CA LYS A 324 4.02 11.28 7.62
C LYS A 324 4.84 10.69 6.49
N PHE A 325 4.73 9.39 6.26
CA PHE A 325 5.38 8.69 5.15
C PHE A 325 4.96 9.27 3.80
N ILE A 326 3.65 9.39 3.53
CA ILE A 326 3.14 9.95 2.26
C ILE A 326 3.73 11.33 1.98
N LYS A 327 3.79 12.22 2.98
CA LYS A 327 4.44 13.54 2.81
C LYS A 327 5.93 13.44 2.47
N SER A 328 6.63 12.50 3.08
CA SER A 328 8.06 12.27 2.80
C SER A 328 8.25 11.77 1.36
N VAL A 329 7.43 10.81 0.94
CA VAL A 329 7.45 10.26 -0.43
C VAL A 329 7.09 11.31 -1.46
N ASN A 330 6.01 12.07 -1.26
CA ASN A 330 5.59 13.14 -2.16
C ASN A 330 6.73 14.13 -2.42
N LYS A 331 7.51 14.51 -1.39
CA LYS A 331 8.68 15.37 -1.58
C LYS A 331 9.73 14.76 -2.50
N LYS A 332 9.97 13.44 -2.41
CA LYS A 332 10.92 12.72 -3.28
C LYS A 332 10.37 12.56 -4.70
N VAL A 333 9.08 12.28 -4.85
CA VAL A 333 8.39 12.16 -6.14
C VAL A 333 8.45 13.48 -6.92
N LEU A 334 8.17 14.61 -6.26
CA LEU A 334 8.27 15.94 -6.87
C LEU A 334 9.71 16.36 -7.23
N GLN A 335 10.70 15.60 -6.76
CA GLN A 335 12.11 15.73 -7.13
C GLN A 335 12.54 14.68 -8.16
N ASN A 336 11.61 13.87 -8.70
CA ASN A 336 11.89 12.73 -9.57
C ASN A 336 12.90 11.73 -8.98
N LYS A 337 12.83 11.51 -7.65
CA LYS A 337 13.75 10.61 -6.92
C LYS A 337 13.14 9.26 -6.55
N ILE A 338 11.82 9.11 -6.69
CA ILE A 338 11.08 7.88 -6.39
C ILE A 338 10.00 7.72 -7.45
N GLU A 339 9.89 6.52 -7.98
CA GLU A 339 8.93 6.19 -9.03
C GLU A 339 7.64 5.59 -8.47
N PHE A 340 7.72 4.72 -7.46
CA PHE A 340 6.57 4.04 -6.88
C PHE A 340 6.82 3.51 -5.47
N VAL A 341 5.76 3.01 -4.84
CA VAL A 341 5.77 2.36 -3.51
C VAL A 341 5.22 0.95 -3.61
N ILE A 342 5.78 0.00 -2.87
CA ILE A 342 5.25 -1.36 -2.69
C ILE A 342 4.92 -1.57 -1.21
N VAL A 343 3.74 -2.12 -0.92
CA VAL A 343 3.28 -2.49 0.43
C VAL A 343 3.20 -4.00 0.55
N THR A 344 3.98 -4.60 1.45
CA THR A 344 4.08 -6.06 1.60
C THR A 344 3.29 -6.59 2.80
N GLY A 345 1.98 -6.36 2.82
CA GLY A 345 1.06 -6.94 3.78
C GLY A 345 0.91 -6.21 5.10
N ASP A 346 -0.07 -6.71 5.88
CA ASP A 346 -0.56 -6.13 7.13
C ASP A 346 -0.90 -4.64 6.95
N ILE A 347 -1.68 -4.39 5.89
CA ILE A 347 -2.13 -3.06 5.49
C ILE A 347 -3.11 -2.54 6.53
N VAL A 348 -4.13 -3.34 6.84
CA VAL A 348 -5.08 -3.07 7.91
C VAL A 348 -4.76 -3.96 9.11
N ASP A 349 -5.03 -3.46 10.31
CA ASP A 349 -4.81 -4.26 11.52
C ASP A 349 -5.85 -5.38 11.68
N PHE A 350 -7.04 -5.13 11.15
CA PHE A 350 -8.23 -6.00 11.05
C PHE A 350 -9.22 -5.29 10.11
N THR A 351 -10.19 -6.02 9.56
CA THR A 351 -11.06 -5.51 8.49
C THR A 351 -12.23 -4.67 8.98
N ILE A 352 -13.05 -5.15 9.91
CA ILE A 352 -14.29 -4.47 10.31
C ILE A 352 -13.95 -3.27 11.20
N LEU A 353 -14.66 -2.14 11.07
CA LEU A 353 -14.44 -1.00 11.97
C LEU A 353 -14.65 -1.38 13.45
N SER A 354 -13.92 -0.73 14.37
CA SER A 354 -14.06 -1.01 15.81
C SER A 354 -15.38 -0.52 16.39
N GLU A 355 -15.98 0.51 15.79
CA GLU A 355 -17.38 0.84 16.05
C GLU A 355 -18.23 0.03 15.06
N LEU A 356 -18.95 -0.98 15.55
CA LEU A 356 -19.77 -1.84 14.69
C LEU A 356 -20.97 -1.06 14.14
N PRO A 357 -21.40 -1.32 12.89
CA PRO A 357 -22.64 -0.77 12.36
C PRO A 357 -23.85 -1.29 13.15
N THR A 358 -24.95 -0.55 13.13
CA THR A 358 -26.22 -0.93 13.80
C THR A 358 -26.84 -2.20 13.21
N LYS A 359 -26.54 -2.53 11.94
CA LYS A 359 -27.00 -3.75 11.26
C LYS A 359 -25.79 -4.65 10.92
N PHE A 360 -25.81 -5.91 11.40
CA PHE A 360 -24.73 -6.88 11.21
C PHE A 360 -24.57 -7.39 9.76
N GLN A 361 -25.63 -7.31 8.94
CA GLN A 361 -25.63 -7.83 7.57
C GLN A 361 -24.64 -7.08 6.65
N ASN A 362 -24.28 -5.84 6.97
CA ASN A 362 -23.48 -4.96 6.13
C ASN A 362 -21.99 -4.89 6.54
N MET A 363 -21.54 -5.72 7.47
CA MET A 363 -20.23 -5.52 8.13
C MET A 363 -19.00 -5.70 7.22
N PHE A 364 -19.15 -6.37 6.09
CA PHE A 364 -18.09 -6.53 5.09
C PHE A 364 -18.27 -5.63 3.87
N GLU A 365 -19.31 -4.78 3.84
CA GLU A 365 -19.41 -3.71 2.83
C GLU A 365 -18.25 -2.75 3.00
N TYR A 366 -17.67 -2.33 1.88
CA TYR A 366 -16.42 -1.59 1.83
C TYR A 366 -16.43 -0.36 2.76
N GLU A 367 -17.54 0.37 2.85
CA GLU A 367 -17.69 1.58 3.67
C GLU A 367 -17.44 1.34 5.16
N PHE A 368 -17.77 0.15 5.65
CA PHE A 368 -17.68 -0.29 7.05
C PHE A 368 -16.42 -1.12 7.34
N THR A 369 -15.40 -0.99 6.50
CA THR A 369 -14.11 -1.65 6.69
C THR A 369 -12.93 -0.68 6.80
N ASN A 370 -11.83 -1.13 7.38
CA ASN A 370 -10.56 -0.41 7.41
C ASN A 370 -9.87 -0.35 6.04
N TRP A 371 -10.33 -1.09 5.03
CA TRP A 371 -9.94 -0.86 3.64
C TRP A 371 -10.29 0.55 3.19
N ASN A 372 -11.47 1.03 3.62
CA ASN A 372 -11.86 2.42 3.45
C ASN A 372 -10.93 3.39 4.18
N THR A 373 -10.49 3.04 5.39
CA THR A 373 -9.48 3.84 6.12
C THR A 373 -8.18 3.95 5.34
N PHE A 374 -7.68 2.85 4.76
CA PHE A 374 -6.47 2.86 3.93
C PHE A 374 -6.61 3.74 2.69
N LYS A 375 -7.65 3.52 1.87
CA LYS A 375 -7.93 4.33 0.66
C LYS A 375 -8.11 5.81 1.00
N ASN A 376 -8.82 6.12 2.08
CA ASN A 376 -9.04 7.50 2.53
C ASN A 376 -7.74 8.19 2.98
N ILE A 377 -6.80 7.47 3.58
CA ILE A 377 -5.49 8.04 3.92
C ILE A 377 -4.69 8.30 2.64
N ILE A 378 -4.65 7.36 1.70
CA ILE A 378 -3.96 7.52 0.40
C ILE A 378 -4.50 8.70 -0.38
N LEU A 379 -5.82 8.85 -0.46
CA LEU A 379 -6.49 9.91 -1.19
C LEU A 379 -6.65 11.20 -0.38
N ASN A 380 -6.19 11.19 0.88
CA ASN A 380 -6.38 12.29 1.84
C ASN A 380 -7.84 12.77 1.95
N LYS A 381 -8.80 11.83 1.88
CA LYS A 381 -10.24 12.02 2.06
C LYS A 381 -10.61 11.81 3.53
N SER A 382 -10.46 12.83 4.37
CA SER A 382 -10.81 12.71 5.81
C SER A 382 -12.31 12.93 6.04
N LYS A 383 -13.02 11.91 6.54
CA LYS A 383 -14.46 11.99 6.83
C LYS A 383 -14.83 12.91 8.01
N ARG A 384 -13.98 13.01 9.05
CA ARG A 384 -14.23 13.84 10.25
C ARG A 384 -12.94 14.44 10.81
N LYS A 385 -12.97 15.69 11.29
CA LYS A 385 -11.84 16.28 12.03
C LYS A 385 -11.79 15.67 13.43
N ARG A 386 -10.78 14.85 13.73
CA ARG A 386 -10.54 14.28 15.08
C ARG A 386 -9.28 14.88 15.70
N ILE A 387 -9.30 15.00 17.03
CA ILE A 387 -8.14 15.48 17.80
C ILE A 387 -7.03 14.42 17.72
N GLY A 388 -5.81 14.86 17.39
CA GLY A 388 -4.64 13.97 17.31
C GLY A 388 -4.34 13.46 15.90
N ILE A 389 -5.23 13.67 14.93
CA ILE A 389 -4.94 13.42 13.51
C ILE A 389 -4.01 14.52 12.98
N ILE A 390 -2.90 14.12 12.35
CA ILE A 390 -2.09 15.08 11.59
C ILE A 390 -2.69 15.31 10.21
N LYS A 391 -2.56 16.52 9.67
CA LYS A 391 -2.95 16.83 8.29
C LYS A 391 -2.26 15.86 7.32
N GLY A 392 -2.99 15.20 6.43
CA GLY A 392 -2.45 14.34 5.36
C GLY A 392 -2.16 15.08 4.06
N GLU A 393 -1.68 14.33 3.08
CA GLU A 393 -1.56 14.67 1.66
C GLU A 393 -1.96 13.43 0.84
N GLU A 394 -2.49 13.61 -0.38
CA GLU A 394 -2.72 12.48 -1.28
C GLU A 394 -1.38 11.94 -1.77
N LEU A 395 -1.22 10.62 -1.89
CA LEU A 395 -0.01 10.01 -2.43
C LEU A 395 0.13 10.36 -3.91
N LEU A 396 1.31 10.84 -4.33
CA LEU A 396 1.56 11.34 -5.69
C LEU A 396 2.35 10.36 -6.56
N CYS A 397 2.49 9.10 -6.16
CA CYS A 397 3.10 8.04 -6.95
C CYS A 397 2.26 6.77 -6.89
N PRO A 398 2.39 5.88 -7.90
CA PRO A 398 1.68 4.61 -7.90
C PRO A 398 2.09 3.74 -6.72
N ILE A 399 1.15 2.92 -6.26
CA ILE A 399 1.31 2.00 -5.15
C ILE A 399 0.94 0.59 -5.60
N PHE A 400 1.77 -0.39 -5.24
CA PHE A 400 1.48 -1.80 -5.43
C PHE A 400 1.29 -2.44 -4.07
N THR A 401 0.27 -3.27 -3.91
CA THR A 401 -0.08 -3.84 -2.60
C THR A 401 -0.14 -5.35 -2.64
N LEU A 402 0.30 -5.95 -1.55
CA LEU A 402 0.16 -7.36 -1.22
C LEU A 402 -0.50 -7.49 0.15
N LEU A 403 -1.23 -8.59 0.38
CA LEU A 403 -1.84 -8.92 1.67
C LEU A 403 -0.85 -9.54 2.66
N GLY A 404 -1.09 -9.30 3.95
CA GLY A 404 -0.52 -10.01 5.08
C GLY A 404 -1.56 -10.78 5.88
N ASN A 405 -1.15 -11.38 6.99
CA ASN A 405 -2.04 -12.25 7.76
C ASN A 405 -3.11 -11.47 8.53
N HIS A 406 -2.83 -10.25 8.99
CA HIS A 406 -3.82 -9.40 9.66
C HIS A 406 -4.95 -8.94 8.74
N ASP A 407 -4.67 -8.82 7.45
CA ASP A 407 -5.66 -8.42 6.44
C ASP A 407 -6.82 -9.42 6.30
N TYR A 408 -6.63 -10.67 6.75
CA TYR A 408 -7.66 -11.71 6.79
C TYR A 408 -8.53 -11.69 8.04
N ARG A 409 -8.16 -10.91 9.06
CA ARG A 409 -8.84 -10.91 10.36
C ARG A 409 -10.00 -9.92 10.34
N PRO A 410 -11.26 -10.34 10.54
CA PRO A 410 -12.37 -9.42 10.54
C PRO A 410 -12.39 -8.54 11.79
N TRP A 411 -12.08 -9.12 12.95
CA TRP A 411 -12.37 -8.53 14.25
C TRP A 411 -11.11 -7.95 14.90
N HIS A 412 -11.30 -6.86 15.63
CA HIS A 412 -10.23 -6.29 16.41
C HIS A 412 -10.00 -7.05 17.71
N TYR A 413 -8.72 -7.15 18.07
CA TYR A 413 -8.27 -7.72 19.32
C TYR A 413 -8.12 -6.67 20.42
N ASP A 414 -8.02 -7.16 21.65
CA ASP A 414 -7.69 -6.35 22.83
C ASP A 414 -6.27 -5.80 22.70
N LEU A 415 -6.08 -4.50 22.97
CA LEU A 415 -4.78 -3.84 22.98
C LEU A 415 -3.82 -4.43 24.04
N ASN A 416 -4.34 -5.15 25.04
CA ASN A 416 -3.54 -5.88 26.01
C ASN A 416 -2.91 -7.15 25.43
N TRP A 417 -3.50 -7.73 24.38
CA TRP A 417 -2.99 -8.95 23.76
C TRP A 417 -1.62 -8.70 23.13
N GLY A 418 -0.68 -9.63 23.36
CA GLY A 418 0.70 -9.51 22.89
C GLY A 418 1.43 -8.24 23.36
N LYS A 419 0.94 -7.56 24.40
CA LYS A 419 1.42 -6.24 24.86
C LYS A 419 1.43 -5.18 23.73
N LEU A 420 0.48 -5.25 22.78
CA LEU A 420 0.37 -4.29 21.66
C LEU A 420 0.37 -2.84 22.16
N TYR A 421 -0.32 -2.57 23.27
CA TYR A 421 -0.36 -1.24 23.87
C TYR A 421 1.03 -0.62 24.09
N LYS A 422 2.06 -1.43 24.42
CA LYS A 422 3.44 -0.95 24.56
C LYS A 422 4.02 -0.51 23.21
N LYS A 423 3.74 -1.26 22.13
CA LYS A 423 4.16 -0.92 20.76
C LYS A 423 3.51 0.37 20.27
N MET A 424 2.33 0.71 20.78
CA MET A 424 1.62 1.97 20.52
C MET A 424 2.01 3.10 21.49
N GLY A 425 2.92 2.83 22.43
CA GLY A 425 3.36 3.81 23.43
C GLY A 425 2.31 4.14 24.50
N LEU A 426 1.31 3.28 24.71
CA LEU A 426 0.28 3.43 25.75
C LEU A 426 0.74 2.90 27.11
N LYS A 427 0.10 3.36 28.19
CA LYS A 427 0.16 2.71 29.51
C LYS A 427 -0.96 1.65 29.61
N LYS A 428 -0.80 0.66 30.48
CA LYS A 428 -1.79 -0.41 30.69
C LYS A 428 -3.20 0.14 30.98
N LYS A 429 -3.33 1.10 31.91
CA LYS A 429 -4.61 1.76 32.25
C LYS A 429 -5.26 2.45 31.04
N GLU A 430 -4.47 2.99 30.13
CA GLU A 430 -5.00 3.63 28.91
C GLU A 430 -5.50 2.60 27.92
N ALA A 431 -4.79 1.48 27.80
CA ALA A 431 -5.24 0.33 27.01
C ALA A 431 -6.58 -0.20 27.54
N GLU A 432 -6.72 -0.37 28.86
CA GLU A 432 -7.97 -0.81 29.51
C GLU A 432 -9.15 0.12 29.19
N ILE A 433 -8.95 1.44 29.21
CA ILE A 433 -9.99 2.43 28.84
C ILE A 433 -10.37 2.35 27.36
N LEU A 434 -9.40 2.13 26.47
CA LEU A 434 -9.68 1.95 25.04
C LEU A 434 -10.38 0.63 24.78
N THR A 435 -9.96 -0.44 25.44
CA THR A 435 -10.57 -1.77 25.38
C THR A 435 -12.02 -1.73 25.85
N SER A 436 -12.34 -1.02 26.95
CA SER A 436 -13.72 -0.86 27.39
C SER A 436 -14.57 -0.04 26.41
N LYS A 437 -13.97 0.93 25.72
CA LYS A 437 -14.65 1.74 24.70
C LYS A 437 -14.93 0.95 23.41
N PHE A 438 -13.97 0.17 22.94
CA PHE A 438 -14.08 -0.56 21.66
C PHE A 438 -14.71 -1.95 21.81
N LYS A 439 -14.72 -2.54 23.01
CA LYS A 439 -15.31 -3.87 23.29
C LYS A 439 -14.78 -4.97 22.35
N PRO A 440 -13.48 -5.34 22.42
CA PRO A 440 -12.91 -6.35 21.53
C PRO A 440 -13.53 -7.73 21.72
N PHE A 441 -13.41 -8.56 20.69
CA PHE A 441 -13.84 -9.95 20.68
C PHE A 441 -12.60 -10.85 20.69
N PRO A 442 -12.08 -11.26 21.87
CA PRO A 442 -10.76 -11.89 21.96
C PRO A 442 -10.66 -13.15 21.09
N ILE A 443 -11.67 -14.02 21.16
CA ILE A 443 -11.72 -15.27 20.40
C ILE A 443 -11.90 -14.99 18.90
N LYS A 444 -12.87 -14.15 18.53
CA LYS A 444 -13.15 -13.86 17.11
C LYS A 444 -12.04 -13.07 16.43
N SER A 445 -11.22 -12.33 17.16
CA SER A 445 -10.09 -11.55 16.62
C SER A 445 -8.97 -12.39 16.01
N ILE A 446 -8.99 -13.69 16.28
CA ILE A 446 -8.05 -14.70 15.77
C ILE A 446 -8.60 -15.38 14.51
N LEU A 447 -9.92 -15.30 14.30
CA LEU A 447 -10.57 -15.92 13.18
C LEU A 447 -10.20 -15.19 11.90
N LYS A 448 -10.00 -15.98 10.86
CA LYS A 448 -9.73 -15.53 9.49
C LYS A 448 -10.97 -15.71 8.63
N SER A 449 -11.19 -14.78 7.70
CA SER A 449 -12.28 -14.89 6.73
C SER A 449 -11.84 -14.38 5.37
N ASN A 450 -12.23 -15.08 4.30
CA ASN A 450 -12.04 -14.56 2.95
C ASN A 450 -12.97 -13.37 2.66
N SER A 451 -14.13 -13.30 3.33
CA SER A 451 -15.03 -12.13 3.22
C SER A 451 -14.37 -10.85 3.73
N ALA A 452 -13.37 -10.97 4.61
CA ALA A 452 -12.54 -9.85 5.04
C ALA A 452 -11.82 -9.17 3.87
N LEU A 453 -11.57 -9.89 2.78
CA LEU A 453 -10.88 -9.37 1.61
C LEU A 453 -11.79 -8.69 0.58
N LYS A 454 -13.13 -8.76 0.72
CA LYS A 454 -14.06 -8.17 -0.27
C LYS A 454 -13.70 -6.73 -0.61
N GLY A 455 -13.57 -5.88 0.41
CA GLY A 455 -13.21 -4.46 0.23
C GLY A 455 -11.80 -4.23 -0.33
N TYR A 456 -10.86 -5.17 -0.12
CA TYR A 456 -9.55 -5.09 -0.76
C TYR A 456 -9.64 -5.41 -2.26
N LEU A 457 -10.33 -6.50 -2.59
CA LEU A 457 -10.46 -7.00 -3.96
C LEU A 457 -11.33 -6.09 -4.83
N SER A 458 -12.32 -5.40 -4.26
CA SER A 458 -13.19 -4.48 -5.00
C SER A 458 -12.55 -3.10 -5.26
N ASP A 459 -11.84 -2.56 -4.26
CA ASP A 459 -11.52 -1.13 -4.20
C ASP A 459 -10.03 -0.80 -4.17
N ILE A 460 -9.17 -1.80 -3.92
CA ILE A 460 -7.73 -1.63 -3.80
C ILE A 460 -7.02 -2.43 -4.89
N CYS A 461 -7.05 -3.76 -4.82
CA CYS A 461 -6.32 -4.62 -5.74
C CYS A 461 -7.09 -5.93 -5.95
N PRO A 462 -7.61 -6.19 -7.16
CA PRO A 462 -8.32 -7.43 -7.45
C PRO A 462 -7.40 -8.64 -7.56
N ASN A 463 -6.08 -8.43 -7.67
CA ASN A 463 -5.09 -9.49 -7.87
C ASN A 463 -4.37 -9.81 -6.56
N LEU A 464 -4.41 -11.07 -6.14
CA LEU A 464 -3.66 -11.54 -4.96
C LEU A 464 -2.21 -11.89 -5.30
N ASP A 465 -1.97 -12.30 -6.55
CA ASP A 465 -0.67 -12.74 -7.07
C ASP A 465 -0.48 -12.09 -8.44
N PHE A 466 0.62 -11.36 -8.63
CA PHE A 466 0.90 -10.68 -9.90
C PHE A 466 2.38 -10.35 -10.04
N SER A 467 2.78 -10.01 -11.26
CA SER A 467 4.13 -9.58 -11.60
C SER A 467 4.13 -8.27 -12.37
N LEU A 468 5.24 -7.55 -12.28
CA LEU A 468 5.46 -6.30 -12.98
C LEU A 468 6.85 -6.32 -13.61
N LYS A 469 6.89 -6.24 -14.95
CA LYS A 469 8.14 -6.15 -15.72
C LYS A 469 8.46 -4.69 -16.05
N LEU A 470 9.53 -4.17 -15.45
CA LEU A 470 10.04 -2.82 -15.67
C LEU A 470 11.44 -2.89 -16.29
N GLY A 471 11.51 -2.84 -17.62
CA GLY A 471 12.76 -3.06 -18.35
C GLY A 471 13.29 -4.48 -18.08
N LYS A 472 14.53 -4.60 -17.58
CA LYS A 472 15.15 -5.88 -17.18
C LYS A 472 14.83 -6.30 -15.73
N ASN A 473 13.82 -5.72 -15.10
CA ASN A 473 13.49 -6.00 -13.70
C ASN A 473 12.11 -6.64 -13.63
N LEU A 474 12.04 -7.86 -13.10
CA LEU A 474 10.79 -8.57 -12.84
C LEU A 474 10.51 -8.53 -11.34
N LEU A 475 9.46 -7.81 -10.97
CA LEU A 475 8.96 -7.72 -9.60
C LEU A 475 7.81 -8.69 -9.46
N ILE A 476 7.88 -9.61 -8.50
CA ILE A 476 6.90 -10.68 -8.30
C ILE A 476 6.28 -10.49 -6.92
N LEU A 477 4.96 -10.34 -6.83
CA LEU A 477 4.23 -10.16 -5.59
C LEU A 477 3.36 -11.41 -5.35
N LEU A 478 3.64 -12.16 -4.28
CA LEU A 478 2.90 -13.39 -3.96
C LEU A 478 2.25 -13.35 -2.60
N ASN A 479 0.98 -13.72 -2.56
CA ASN A 479 0.21 -13.77 -1.34
C ASN A 479 0.55 -15.02 -0.52
N THR A 480 1.18 -14.81 0.63
CA THR A 480 1.53 -15.87 1.58
C THR A 480 0.36 -16.32 2.46
N GLY A 481 -0.78 -15.64 2.35
CA GLY A 481 -2.05 -15.94 2.98
C GLY A 481 -2.11 -15.59 4.47
N SER A 482 -3.11 -16.18 5.11
CA SER A 482 -3.52 -15.92 6.50
C SER A 482 -2.65 -16.65 7.52
N ASP A 483 -2.95 -16.46 8.81
CA ASP A 483 -2.37 -17.26 9.90
C ASP A 483 -2.56 -18.77 9.64
N SER A 484 -1.49 -19.53 9.83
CA SER A 484 -1.47 -20.98 9.77
C SER A 484 -1.66 -21.57 11.16
N TYR A 485 -2.65 -22.43 11.30
CA TYR A 485 -2.88 -23.18 12.53
C TYR A 485 -2.04 -24.45 12.61
N LYS A 486 -1.22 -24.75 11.59
CA LYS A 486 -0.35 -25.95 11.57
C LYS A 486 0.69 -25.94 12.70
N ASN A 487 1.14 -24.76 13.12
CA ASN A 487 2.11 -24.58 14.19
C ASN A 487 1.48 -23.81 15.37
N LEU A 488 0.62 -24.47 16.17
CA LEU A 488 -0.07 -23.86 17.31
C LEU A 488 0.91 -23.19 18.31
N LYS A 489 2.11 -23.74 18.45
CA LYS A 489 3.19 -23.17 19.28
C LYS A 489 3.60 -21.76 18.84
N ASP A 490 3.70 -21.53 17.54
CA ASP A 490 4.08 -20.23 16.96
C ASP A 490 2.97 -19.20 17.21
N PHE A 491 1.73 -19.67 17.07
CA PHE A 491 0.52 -18.91 17.35
C PHE A 491 0.47 -18.44 18.81
N ILE A 492 0.69 -19.35 19.79
CA ILE A 492 0.72 -19.03 21.22
C ILE A 492 1.84 -18.04 21.56
N MET A 493 2.97 -18.12 20.86
CA MET A 493 4.09 -17.21 21.05
C MET A 493 3.89 -15.82 20.42
N GLY A 494 2.76 -15.57 19.76
CA GLY A 494 2.44 -14.29 19.13
C GLY A 494 3.22 -14.01 17.85
N LEU A 495 3.75 -15.05 17.20
CA LEU A 495 4.45 -15.01 15.91
C LEU A 495 3.91 -16.13 15.00
N PRO A 496 2.60 -16.14 14.68
CA PRO A 496 1.99 -17.22 13.94
C PRO A 496 2.65 -17.40 12.57
N SER A 497 3.00 -18.64 12.21
CA SER A 497 3.35 -18.97 10.82
C SER A 497 2.20 -18.59 9.90
N VAL A 498 2.48 -18.29 8.62
CA VAL A 498 1.44 -18.03 7.62
C VAL A 498 1.16 -19.29 6.79
N THR A 499 0.00 -19.37 6.13
CA THR A 499 -0.40 -20.54 5.33
C THR A 499 0.66 -20.93 4.29
N GLY A 500 1.39 -19.95 3.77
CA GLY A 500 2.52 -20.12 2.85
C GLY A 500 2.10 -20.07 1.39
N ILE A 501 2.91 -20.71 0.54
CA ILE A 501 2.77 -20.66 -0.92
C ILE A 501 2.06 -21.91 -1.43
N LYS A 502 0.99 -21.73 -2.20
CA LYS A 502 0.19 -22.79 -2.82
C LYS A 502 0.88 -23.36 -4.06
N GLU A 503 0.54 -24.58 -4.45
CA GLU A 503 1.12 -25.21 -5.65
C GLU A 503 0.85 -24.41 -6.93
N LYS A 504 -0.33 -23.78 -7.07
CA LYS A 504 -0.61 -22.90 -8.21
C LYS A 504 0.35 -21.69 -8.31
N GLN A 505 0.84 -21.18 -7.18
CA GLN A 505 1.80 -20.08 -7.14
C GLN A 505 3.21 -20.59 -7.48
N ILE A 506 3.56 -21.83 -7.10
CA ILE A 506 4.79 -22.47 -7.54
C ILE A 506 4.79 -22.64 -9.07
N ARG A 507 3.70 -23.16 -9.65
CA ARG A 507 3.55 -23.26 -11.11
C ARG A 507 3.62 -21.90 -11.79
N TYR A 508 3.03 -20.87 -11.19
CA TYR A 508 3.16 -19.49 -11.67
C TYR A 508 4.62 -19.01 -11.69
N LEU A 509 5.41 -19.28 -10.64
CA LEU A 509 6.84 -18.97 -10.61
C LEU A 509 7.64 -19.72 -11.70
N GLU A 510 7.37 -21.00 -11.88
CA GLU A 510 7.97 -21.82 -12.96
C GLU A 510 7.62 -21.22 -14.33
N ASN A 511 6.35 -20.88 -14.56
CA ASN A 511 5.91 -20.24 -15.80
C ASN A 511 6.56 -18.88 -16.01
N LEU A 512 6.73 -18.05 -14.96
CA LEU A 512 7.42 -16.77 -15.09
C LEU A 512 8.87 -16.93 -15.55
N VAL A 513 9.57 -17.95 -15.03
CA VAL A 513 10.94 -18.27 -15.44
C VAL A 513 10.97 -18.74 -16.90
N ASN A 514 10.06 -19.65 -17.26
CA ASN A 514 9.99 -20.24 -18.61
C ASN A 514 9.55 -19.23 -19.68
N TYR A 515 8.48 -18.47 -19.42
CA TYR A 515 7.88 -17.49 -20.34
C TYR A 515 8.82 -16.32 -20.63
N ASN A 516 9.55 -15.83 -19.62
CA ASN A 516 10.49 -14.73 -19.82
C ASN A 516 11.76 -15.14 -20.55
N LYS A 517 11.93 -16.43 -20.93
CA LYS A 517 13.11 -17.00 -21.61
C LYS A 517 14.40 -16.37 -21.09
N ILE A 518 14.63 -16.48 -19.76
CA ILE A 518 15.68 -15.83 -18.95
C ILE A 518 16.64 -14.99 -19.81
N GLN A 519 16.27 -13.75 -20.10
CA GLN A 519 17.22 -12.85 -20.75
C GLN A 519 18.35 -12.60 -19.75
N GLU A 520 19.58 -12.83 -20.19
CA GLU A 520 20.76 -12.65 -19.37
C GLU A 520 20.76 -11.24 -18.72
N GLY A 521 20.92 -11.23 -17.40
CA GLY A 521 20.89 -10.02 -16.58
C GLY A 521 19.49 -9.49 -16.23
N THR A 522 18.44 -10.31 -16.26
CA THR A 522 17.14 -9.96 -15.65
C THR A 522 17.25 -9.98 -14.13
N ASN A 523 16.80 -8.92 -13.45
CA ASN A 523 16.73 -8.89 -11.99
C ASN A 523 15.38 -9.42 -11.52
N PHE A 524 15.39 -10.44 -10.67
CA PHE A 524 14.18 -10.96 -10.02
C PHE A 524 14.09 -10.41 -8.60
N LEU A 525 13.00 -9.69 -8.33
CA LEU A 525 12.69 -9.12 -7.03
C LEU A 525 11.39 -9.75 -6.52
N LEU A 526 11.47 -10.57 -5.47
CA LEU A 526 10.32 -11.26 -4.90
C LEU A 526 9.80 -10.51 -3.67
N PHE A 527 8.50 -10.29 -3.59
CA PHE A 527 7.83 -9.62 -2.48
C PHE A 527 6.85 -10.59 -1.82
N LEU A 528 7.04 -10.78 -0.52
CA LEU A 528 6.23 -11.64 0.33
C LEU A 528 5.83 -10.88 1.58
N HIS A 529 4.71 -11.24 2.21
CA HIS A 529 4.48 -10.81 3.58
C HIS A 529 5.17 -11.77 4.56
N GLY A 530 4.76 -13.04 4.55
CA GLY A 530 5.39 -14.08 5.36
C GLY A 530 6.80 -14.42 4.88
N PRO A 531 7.83 -14.27 5.73
CA PRO A 531 9.21 -14.52 5.30
C PRO A 531 9.47 -16.02 5.12
N PRO A 532 10.39 -16.39 4.22
CA PRO A 532 10.88 -17.76 4.12
C PRO A 532 11.92 -18.08 5.21
N ILE A 533 12.67 -17.09 5.72
CA ILE A 533 13.65 -17.30 6.78
C ILE A 533 13.25 -16.47 7.99
N ASN A 534 13.15 -17.11 9.15
CA ASN A 534 13.06 -16.44 10.44
C ASN A 534 13.69 -17.32 11.55
N PRO A 535 14.87 -16.95 12.06
CA PRO A 535 15.64 -17.79 12.97
C PRO A 535 15.06 -17.80 14.39
N LYS A 536 15.10 -18.98 15.00
CA LYS A 536 14.94 -19.19 16.45
C LYS A 536 16.02 -20.13 16.96
N GLN A 537 16.56 -19.86 18.15
CA GLN A 537 17.48 -20.79 18.79
C GLN A 537 16.84 -22.18 18.94
N LYS A 538 17.54 -23.22 18.46
CA LYS A 538 17.17 -24.63 18.68
C LYS A 538 17.44 -24.99 20.14
N LEU A 539 16.43 -24.86 21.01
CA LEU A 539 16.53 -25.35 22.38
C LEU A 539 16.23 -26.85 22.42
N LYS A 540 17.26 -27.71 22.56
CA LYS A 540 17.06 -29.12 22.93
C LYS A 540 16.64 -29.19 24.41
N MET A 541 15.60 -29.97 24.76
CA MET A 541 15.10 -30.11 26.15
C MET A 541 16.23 -30.42 27.16
N LEU A 542 17.14 -31.33 26.83
CA LEU A 542 18.29 -31.70 27.69
C LEU A 542 19.30 -30.57 27.91
N SER A 543 19.39 -29.60 26.99
CA SER A 543 20.27 -28.42 27.15
C SER A 543 19.73 -27.39 28.15
N ARG A 544 18.43 -27.43 28.51
CA ARG A 544 17.87 -26.58 29.57
C ARG A 544 18.29 -27.05 30.96
N ILE A 545 18.46 -28.35 31.16
CA ILE A 545 18.85 -28.95 32.44
C ILE A 545 20.36 -28.76 32.67
N LYS A 546 21.21 -29.04 31.67
CA LYS A 546 22.65 -28.71 31.74
C LYS A 546 22.94 -27.20 31.92
N ARG A 547 22.05 -26.34 31.42
CA ARG A 547 22.11 -24.88 31.59
C ARG A 547 21.80 -24.39 32.99
N TRP A 548 21.08 -25.17 33.80
CA TRP A 548 20.85 -24.79 35.19
C TRP A 548 22.14 -24.95 36.02
N CYS A 549 23.04 -25.85 35.59
CA CYS A 549 24.33 -26.13 36.24
C CYS A 549 25.54 -25.40 35.61
N SER A 550 25.39 -24.67 34.51
CA SER A 550 26.52 -24.01 33.81
C SER A 550 26.23 -22.55 33.44
N LYS A 551 27.20 -21.65 33.66
CA LYS A 551 27.16 -20.22 33.30
C LYS A 551 27.27 -19.95 31.78
N GLU A 552 26.82 -20.86 30.92
CA GLU A 552 26.89 -20.68 29.46
C GLU A 552 25.88 -19.61 28.99
N LYS A 553 26.40 -18.49 28.48
CA LYS A 553 25.58 -17.43 27.85
C LYS A 553 24.82 -17.97 26.64
N MET A 554 23.55 -17.57 26.50
CA MET A 554 22.79 -17.80 25.26
C MET A 554 23.53 -17.16 24.07
N THR A 555 23.72 -17.92 22.99
CA THR A 555 24.31 -17.44 21.74
C THR A 555 23.32 -16.55 20.99
N ASP A 556 23.58 -15.25 20.93
CA ASP A 556 22.72 -14.31 20.21
C ASP A 556 22.88 -14.51 18.69
N LEU A 557 21.85 -14.22 17.90
CA LEU A 557 21.96 -14.24 16.43
C LEU A 557 23.05 -13.27 15.96
N ASP A 558 23.19 -12.14 16.66
CA ASP A 558 24.22 -11.12 16.38
C ASP A 558 25.66 -11.63 16.59
N ASP A 559 25.87 -12.75 17.29
CA ASP A 559 27.19 -13.39 17.38
C ASP A 559 27.61 -14.11 16.10
N PHE A 560 26.65 -14.37 15.21
CA PHE A 560 26.86 -15.03 13.91
C PHE A 560 26.93 -14.05 12.74
N LYS A 561 26.99 -12.74 13.00
CA LYS A 561 27.17 -11.75 11.93
C LYS A 561 28.40 -12.10 11.10
N GLU A 562 28.21 -12.22 9.79
CA GLU A 562 29.25 -12.64 8.85
C GLU A 562 30.51 -11.77 8.96
N SER A 563 30.35 -10.45 8.95
CA SER A 563 31.40 -9.47 9.14
C SER A 563 32.13 -9.62 10.48
N LYS A 564 31.41 -9.88 11.58
CA LYS A 564 32.00 -10.10 12.91
C LYS A 564 32.90 -11.34 12.92
N ILE A 565 32.47 -12.42 12.28
CA ILE A 565 33.24 -13.67 12.18
C ILE A 565 34.49 -13.47 11.31
N ILE A 566 34.34 -12.85 10.14
CA ILE A 566 35.45 -12.55 9.22
C ILE A 566 36.49 -11.65 9.92
N ASN A 567 36.05 -10.57 10.56
CA ASN A 567 36.94 -9.64 11.27
C ASN A 567 37.68 -10.29 12.45
N SER A 568 37.17 -11.42 12.97
CA SER A 568 37.84 -12.20 14.02
C SER A 568 38.85 -13.24 13.49
N GLY A 569 39.15 -13.23 12.19
CA GLY A 569 40.06 -14.19 11.54
C GLY A 569 39.51 -15.62 11.47
N LYS A 570 38.22 -15.82 11.72
CA LYS A 570 37.57 -17.13 11.72
C LYS A 570 37.06 -17.51 10.33
N THR A 571 37.02 -18.81 10.06
CA THR A 571 36.48 -19.35 8.80
C THR A 571 35.01 -18.97 8.62
N LEU A 572 34.63 -18.65 7.38
CA LEU A 572 33.26 -18.28 7.00
C LEU A 572 32.23 -19.36 7.37
N SER A 573 32.62 -20.64 7.39
CA SER A 573 31.77 -21.74 7.84
C SER A 573 31.21 -21.56 9.26
N LYS A 574 31.90 -20.81 10.14
CA LYS A 574 31.44 -20.51 11.50
C LYS A 574 30.34 -19.44 11.54
N ALA A 575 30.18 -18.65 10.50
CA ALA A 575 29.11 -17.65 10.36
C ALA A 575 27.77 -18.24 9.87
N ARG A 576 27.75 -19.51 9.49
CA ARG A 576 26.53 -20.19 9.03
C ARG A 576 25.51 -20.28 10.17
N ILE A 577 24.27 -19.92 9.86
CA ILE A 577 23.15 -19.98 10.83
C ILE A 577 22.24 -21.19 10.61
N ASP A 578 22.24 -21.80 9.42
CA ASP A 578 21.37 -22.93 9.06
C ASP A 578 21.60 -24.19 9.91
N ASN A 579 22.83 -24.43 10.34
CA ASN A 579 23.18 -25.53 11.23
C ASN A 579 22.91 -25.24 12.72
N LYS A 580 22.81 -23.95 13.13
CA LYS A 580 22.64 -23.55 14.54
C LYS A 580 21.21 -23.20 14.92
N PHE A 581 20.44 -22.61 14.00
CA PHE A 581 19.10 -22.09 14.26
C PHE A 581 18.03 -22.93 13.55
N ASN A 582 16.80 -22.89 14.07
CA ASN A 582 15.64 -23.31 13.30
C ASN A 582 15.15 -22.08 12.53
N LEU A 583 15.21 -22.16 11.20
CA LEU A 583 14.90 -21.03 10.32
C LEU A 583 13.43 -20.94 9.91
N ARG A 584 12.58 -21.90 10.31
CA ARG A 584 11.18 -22.02 9.88
C ARG A 584 10.16 -21.51 10.93
N LEU A 585 10.58 -20.70 11.91
CA LEU A 585 9.65 -20.22 12.94
C LEU A 585 8.81 -19.04 12.43
N GLY A 586 7.48 -19.12 12.46
CA GLY A 586 6.67 -17.97 12.02
C GLY A 586 6.92 -17.58 10.56
N THR A 587 7.27 -18.57 9.72
CA THR A 587 7.54 -18.40 8.28
C THR A 587 6.35 -18.89 7.45
N ILE A 588 6.52 -18.93 6.12
CA ILE A 588 5.63 -19.71 5.25
C ILE A 588 5.62 -21.19 5.68
N SER A 589 4.43 -21.79 5.81
CA SER A 589 4.28 -23.19 6.28
C SER A 589 4.11 -24.22 5.16
N SER A 590 3.98 -23.79 3.90
CA SER A 590 3.84 -24.67 2.72
C SER A 590 4.80 -24.27 1.61
N ASN A 591 5.29 -25.27 0.86
CA ASN A 591 6.25 -25.13 -0.25
C ASN A 591 7.52 -24.33 0.10
N TRP A 592 7.95 -24.39 1.36
CA TRP A 592 9.12 -23.68 1.86
C TRP A 592 10.39 -23.98 1.04
N GLU A 593 10.63 -25.25 0.73
CA GLU A 593 11.84 -25.70 0.04
C GLU A 593 11.90 -25.17 -1.39
N LYS A 594 10.79 -25.27 -2.12
CA LYS A 594 10.67 -24.73 -3.48
C LYS A 594 10.87 -23.21 -3.51
N ILE A 595 10.36 -22.48 -2.51
CA ILE A 595 10.58 -21.03 -2.41
C ILE A 595 12.02 -20.67 -2.08
N MET A 596 12.65 -21.41 -1.15
CA MET A 596 14.06 -21.24 -0.84
C MET A 596 14.94 -21.49 -2.08
N LYS A 597 14.62 -22.53 -2.86
CA LYS A 597 15.29 -22.82 -4.13
C LYS A 597 15.09 -21.69 -5.14
N PHE A 598 13.86 -21.22 -5.33
CA PHE A 598 13.57 -20.10 -6.22
C PHE A 598 14.32 -18.81 -5.84
N CYS A 599 14.35 -18.49 -4.53
CA CYS A 599 15.09 -17.35 -4.02
C CYS A 599 16.59 -17.46 -4.32
N SER A 600 17.16 -18.64 -4.13
CA SER A 600 18.58 -18.89 -4.37
C SER A 600 18.97 -18.89 -5.84
N ASP A 601 18.14 -19.47 -6.70
CA ASP A 601 18.46 -19.69 -8.11
C ASP A 601 18.22 -18.43 -8.95
N PHE A 602 17.15 -17.69 -8.67
CA PHE A 602 16.69 -16.62 -9.54
C PHE A 602 16.69 -15.24 -8.88
N CYS A 603 16.26 -15.13 -7.62
CA CYS A 603 16.07 -13.83 -6.99
C CYS A 603 17.39 -13.15 -6.68
N ASN A 604 17.51 -11.86 -7.01
CA ASN A 604 18.57 -11.03 -6.47
C ASN A 604 18.24 -10.59 -5.04
N LEU A 605 16.95 -10.29 -4.80
CA LEU A 605 16.46 -9.77 -3.53
C LEU A 605 15.02 -10.21 -3.30
N THR A 606 14.78 -10.83 -2.14
CA THR A 606 13.46 -11.15 -1.63
C THR A 606 13.15 -10.23 -0.45
N LEU A 607 12.05 -9.46 -0.53
CA LEU A 607 11.62 -8.50 0.48
C LEU A 607 10.41 -9.04 1.25
N CYS A 608 10.51 -9.03 2.57
CA CYS A 608 9.50 -9.61 3.47
C CYS A 608 9.04 -8.65 4.57
N GLY A 609 7.82 -8.88 5.07
CA GLY A 609 7.22 -8.22 6.23
C GLY A 609 7.13 -9.12 7.47
N HIS A 610 6.05 -8.95 8.25
CA HIS A 610 5.55 -9.85 9.30
C HIS A 610 6.31 -9.89 10.63
N THR A 611 7.64 -9.95 10.62
CA THR A 611 8.43 -10.10 11.87
C THR A 611 8.62 -8.79 12.63
N HIS A 612 8.43 -7.65 11.95
CA HIS A 612 8.72 -6.30 12.41
C HIS A 612 10.21 -6.09 12.81
N THR A 613 11.09 -7.03 12.48
CA THR A 613 12.54 -6.99 12.78
C THR A 613 13.34 -6.55 11.57
N LEU A 614 14.56 -6.07 11.83
CA LEU A 614 15.56 -5.85 10.79
C LEU A 614 16.48 -7.05 10.80
N ASN A 615 16.23 -8.01 9.90
CA ASN A 615 17.13 -9.13 9.69
C ASN A 615 17.38 -9.28 8.20
N GLU A 616 18.63 -9.49 7.81
CA GLU A 616 19.00 -9.67 6.42
C GLU A 616 19.87 -10.91 6.29
N PHE A 617 19.53 -11.74 5.31
CA PHE A 617 20.16 -13.02 5.07
C PHE A 617 20.71 -13.04 3.64
N ARG A 618 21.85 -13.69 3.43
CA ARG A 618 22.27 -14.11 2.09
C ARG A 618 22.28 -15.62 2.01
N ILE A 619 21.91 -16.13 0.83
CA ILE A 619 21.92 -17.54 0.50
C ILE A 619 23.08 -17.80 -0.44
N GLU A 620 23.95 -18.73 -0.04
CA GLU A 620 25.00 -19.25 -0.90
C GLU A 620 24.61 -20.65 -1.38
N ASN A 621 24.58 -20.83 -2.70
CA ASN A 621 24.37 -22.13 -3.33
C ASN A 621 25.67 -22.60 -3.97
N ILE A 622 26.18 -23.73 -3.50
CA ILE A 622 27.43 -24.34 -3.95
C ILE A 622 27.34 -24.78 -5.41
N ASN A 623 26.14 -25.15 -5.87
CA ASN A 623 25.87 -25.66 -7.21
C ASN A 623 25.12 -24.65 -8.07
N ARG A 624 25.49 -23.38 -8.02
CA ARG A 624 24.96 -22.36 -8.95
C ARG A 624 25.49 -22.63 -10.36
N LYS A 625 25.08 -23.75 -10.96
CA LYS A 625 25.25 -23.99 -12.39
C LYS A 625 24.50 -22.85 -13.06
N ASN A 626 25.19 -22.15 -13.95
CA ASN A 626 24.54 -21.27 -14.92
C ASN A 626 23.34 -22.05 -15.46
N VAL A 627 22.12 -21.57 -15.23
CA VAL A 627 20.90 -22.11 -15.84
C VAL A 627 20.98 -21.79 -17.33
N LYS A 628 21.94 -22.41 -18.02
CA LYS A 628 22.10 -22.36 -19.46
C LYS A 628 21.14 -23.39 -20.00
N SER A 629 20.15 -22.88 -20.72
CA SER A 629 19.57 -23.48 -21.92
C SER A 629 19.46 -25.01 -21.85
N SER A 630 18.41 -25.52 -21.23
CA SER A 630 17.92 -26.85 -21.60
C SER A 630 16.56 -26.71 -22.26
N ILE A 631 16.34 -27.52 -23.28
CA ILE A 631 15.16 -27.55 -24.17
C ILE A 631 13.87 -27.95 -23.40
N ARG A 632 13.94 -28.14 -22.08
CA ARG A 632 12.83 -28.57 -21.21
C ARG A 632 12.37 -27.44 -20.28
N PRO A 633 11.06 -27.32 -20.00
CA PRO A 633 10.55 -26.33 -19.04
C PRO A 633 11.18 -26.56 -17.66
N TYR A 634 11.61 -25.47 -17.03
CA TYR A 634 12.17 -25.50 -15.68
C TYR A 634 11.08 -25.87 -14.66
N LEU A 635 11.44 -26.75 -13.72
CA LEU A 635 10.61 -27.21 -12.62
C LEU A 635 11.35 -26.98 -11.29
N LEU A 636 10.64 -26.48 -10.28
CA LEU A 636 11.21 -26.24 -8.95
C LEU A 636 11.27 -27.56 -8.16
N ASP A 637 12.49 -28.06 -7.97
CA ASP A 637 12.78 -29.21 -7.12
C ASP A 637 12.96 -28.81 -5.63
N LYS A 638 12.90 -29.79 -4.72
CA LYS A 638 12.92 -29.63 -3.26
C LYS A 638 14.32 -29.65 -2.62
N ASP A 639 15.40 -29.93 -3.37
CA ASP A 639 16.72 -30.06 -2.76
C ASP A 639 17.29 -28.71 -2.27
N VAL A 640 17.17 -28.49 -0.96
CA VAL A 640 17.69 -27.33 -0.21
C VAL A 640 18.90 -27.69 0.65
N SER A 641 19.35 -28.95 0.64
CA SER A 641 20.41 -29.45 1.52
C SER A 641 21.76 -28.75 1.30
N LEU A 642 21.94 -28.16 0.12
CA LEU A 642 23.16 -27.48 -0.32
C LEU A 642 23.17 -25.96 -0.04
N LEU A 643 22.08 -25.41 0.50
CA LEU A 643 21.99 -23.97 0.78
C LEU A 643 22.70 -23.62 2.09
N LYS A 644 23.69 -22.73 2.04
CA LYS A 644 24.28 -22.12 3.24
C LYS A 644 23.64 -20.77 3.48
N ILE A 645 23.29 -20.49 4.74
CA ILE A 645 22.60 -19.24 5.08
C ILE A 645 23.44 -18.46 6.08
N TYR A 646 23.65 -17.19 5.74
CA TYR A 646 24.39 -16.22 6.53
C TYR A 646 23.48 -15.07 6.94
N TYR A 647 23.88 -14.34 7.97
CA TYR A 647 23.14 -13.21 8.52
C TYR A 647 24.09 -12.04 8.75
N ASP A 648 23.68 -10.84 8.33
CA ASP A 648 24.35 -9.59 8.67
C ASP A 648 23.49 -8.38 8.28
N ASP A 649 23.97 -7.15 8.48
CA ASP A 649 23.38 -5.92 7.99
C ASP A 649 23.85 -5.60 6.54
N TYR A 650 23.62 -6.52 5.60
CA TYR A 650 24.16 -6.45 4.23
C TYR A 650 23.83 -5.15 3.47
N SER A 651 22.66 -4.57 3.71
CA SER A 651 22.25 -3.30 3.12
C SER A 651 23.11 -2.11 3.59
N GLU A 652 23.77 -2.25 4.74
CA GLU A 652 24.74 -1.28 5.26
C GLU A 652 26.18 -1.67 4.93
N ILE A 653 26.50 -2.95 4.77
CA ILE A 653 27.85 -3.41 4.42
C ILE A 653 28.16 -3.11 2.96
N TYR A 654 27.29 -3.54 2.04
CA TYR A 654 27.55 -3.41 0.60
C TYR A 654 27.19 -2.01 0.11
N LYS A 655 28.16 -1.34 -0.53
CA LYS A 655 28.03 0.05 -1.00
C LYS A 655 27.96 0.14 -2.53
N THR A 656 28.33 -0.93 -3.24
CA THR A 656 28.37 -0.97 -4.71
C THR A 656 27.49 -2.09 -5.28
N TYR A 657 27.08 -1.96 -6.54
CA TYR A 657 26.30 -3.01 -7.21
C TYR A 657 27.13 -4.29 -7.43
N LYS A 658 28.46 -4.18 -7.59
CA LYS A 658 29.36 -5.33 -7.77
C LYS A 658 29.40 -6.20 -6.52
N GLU A 659 29.50 -5.59 -5.34
CA GLU A 659 29.47 -6.32 -4.07
C GLU A 659 28.15 -7.05 -3.86
N ILE A 660 27.03 -6.40 -4.16
CA ILE A 660 25.68 -6.99 -4.09
C ILE A 660 25.56 -8.15 -5.09
N GLU A 661 26.07 -7.98 -6.32
CA GLU A 661 26.01 -9.01 -7.36
C GLU A 661 26.84 -10.24 -6.99
N ASN A 662 28.03 -10.04 -6.43
CA ASN A 662 28.93 -11.14 -6.02
C ASN A 662 28.37 -11.96 -4.86
N HIS A 663 27.47 -11.40 -4.04
CA HIS A 663 26.95 -12.03 -2.82
C HIS A 663 25.44 -12.30 -2.86
N ASN A 664 24.77 -12.07 -3.99
CA ASN A 664 23.36 -12.45 -4.15
C ASN A 664 23.21 -13.97 -3.98
N SER A 665 22.08 -14.51 -3.48
CA SER A 665 20.75 -13.92 -3.31
C SER A 665 20.46 -13.45 -1.88
N PHE A 666 19.74 -12.33 -1.73
CA PHE A 666 19.38 -11.78 -0.42
C PHE A 666 17.92 -12.04 -0.04
N ILE A 667 17.66 -12.29 1.24
CA ILE A 667 16.33 -12.29 1.84
C ILE A 667 16.32 -11.29 2.98
N VAL A 668 15.51 -10.24 2.87
CA VAL A 668 15.48 -9.14 3.83
C VAL A 668 14.11 -9.00 4.48
N GLN A 669 14.12 -8.92 5.80
CA GLN A 669 12.95 -8.55 6.60
C GLN A 669 12.98 -7.04 6.84
N THR A 670 11.90 -6.35 6.47
CA THR A 670 11.79 -4.90 6.66
C THR A 670 11.05 -4.59 7.95
N PRO A 671 11.56 -3.68 8.79
CA PRO A 671 10.86 -3.30 10.02
C PRO A 671 9.55 -2.53 9.72
N SER A 672 8.58 -2.65 10.64
CA SER A 672 7.24 -2.06 10.48
C SER A 672 7.27 -0.53 10.32
N LEU A 673 6.42 -0.02 9.42
CA LEU A 673 6.15 1.41 9.31
C LEU A 673 5.16 1.88 10.38
N GLY A 674 4.11 1.10 10.64
CA GLY A 674 2.95 1.50 11.45
C GLY A 674 3.17 1.36 12.95
N LEU A 675 3.77 0.26 13.38
CA LEU A 675 3.98 -0.10 14.79
C LEU A 675 5.48 -0.06 15.09
N ARG A 676 5.87 0.44 16.27
CA ARG A 676 7.25 0.49 16.83
C ARG A 676 7.94 1.86 16.74
N SER A 677 8.51 2.26 17.88
CA SER A 677 9.61 3.23 17.98
C SER A 677 10.94 2.48 17.95
N TYR A 678 11.92 3.01 17.21
CA TYR A 678 13.25 2.41 17.12
C TYR A 678 14.18 3.03 18.17
N LYS A 679 15.13 2.25 18.71
CA LYS A 679 16.09 2.73 19.73
C LYS A 679 16.94 3.88 19.13
N GLY A 680 17.08 4.99 19.86
CA GLY A 680 17.90 6.14 19.50
C GLY A 680 17.20 7.23 18.65
N GLY A 681 17.37 8.50 19.05
CA GLY A 681 17.21 9.67 18.16
C GLY A 681 15.81 10.02 17.63
N GLY A 682 14.73 9.61 18.31
CA GLY A 682 13.36 9.98 17.90
C GLY A 682 12.89 9.35 16.59
N ARG A 683 13.48 8.22 16.18
CA ARG A 683 13.10 7.46 14.98
C ARG A 683 11.79 6.71 15.19
N ILE A 684 10.88 6.83 14.22
CA ILE A 684 9.53 6.23 14.24
C ILE A 684 9.19 5.70 12.86
N GLY A 685 8.69 4.47 12.77
CA GLY A 685 8.40 3.82 11.47
C GLY A 685 9.64 3.61 10.60
N ALA A 686 9.71 2.48 9.91
CA ALA A 686 10.79 2.20 8.97
C ALA A 686 10.23 1.89 7.58
N TYR A 687 11.08 2.05 6.58
CA TYR A 687 10.82 1.66 5.20
C TYR A 687 12.15 1.36 4.50
N ARG A 688 12.12 0.61 3.40
CA ARG A 688 13.31 0.31 2.61
C ARG A 688 13.29 1.13 1.32
N GLU A 689 14.39 1.78 0.97
CA GLU A 689 14.59 2.43 -0.34
C GLU A 689 15.47 1.51 -1.19
N ILE A 690 14.93 1.09 -2.34
CA ILE A 690 15.60 0.23 -3.30
C ILE A 690 16.01 1.07 -4.50
N GLU A 691 17.25 0.94 -4.95
CA GLU A 691 17.80 1.66 -6.08
C GLU A 691 18.33 0.67 -7.12
N ILE A 692 17.84 0.79 -8.35
CA ILE A 692 18.35 0.11 -9.53
C ILE A 692 19.17 1.12 -10.34
N LYS A 693 20.41 0.77 -10.70
CA LYS A 693 21.25 1.53 -11.62
C LYS A 693 21.79 0.63 -12.71
N LYS A 694 21.75 1.10 -13.96
CA LYS A 694 22.23 0.34 -15.14
C LYS A 694 21.66 -1.08 -15.18
N ASN A 695 20.38 -1.26 -14.83
CA ASN A 695 19.73 -2.58 -14.70
C ASN A 695 20.37 -3.51 -13.64
N LYS A 696 20.98 -2.98 -12.59
CA LYS A 696 21.55 -3.76 -11.49
C LYS A 696 21.05 -3.24 -10.16
N LEU A 697 20.83 -4.14 -9.20
CA LEU A 697 20.52 -3.78 -7.82
C LEU A 697 21.71 -3.04 -7.21
N HIS A 698 21.52 -1.75 -6.92
CA HIS A 698 22.59 -0.88 -6.44
C HIS A 698 22.53 -0.64 -4.94
N SER A 699 21.33 -0.55 -4.36
CA SER A 699 21.15 -0.51 -2.91
C SER A 699 19.73 -0.92 -2.50
N PHE A 700 19.59 -1.34 -1.23
CA PHE A 700 18.30 -1.71 -0.63
C PHE A 700 18.27 -1.26 0.84
N ARG A 701 18.55 0.01 1.13
CA ARG A 701 18.80 0.51 2.49
C ARG A 701 17.54 0.77 3.30
N VAL A 702 17.62 0.57 4.61
CA VAL A 702 16.57 0.96 5.55
C VAL A 702 16.64 2.45 5.86
N LYS A 703 15.47 3.08 5.92
CA LYS A 703 15.26 4.48 6.30
C LYS A 703 14.19 4.54 7.38
N TYR A 704 14.22 5.61 8.17
CA TYR A 704 13.28 5.84 9.26
C TYR A 704 12.56 7.16 9.08
N LEU A 705 11.33 7.27 9.58
CA LEU A 705 10.73 8.59 9.80
C LEU A 705 11.24 9.17 11.11
N HIS A 706 11.13 10.48 11.24
CA HIS A 706 11.49 11.22 12.45
C HIS A 706 10.23 11.79 13.12
N LYS A 707 10.26 11.84 14.46
CA LYS A 707 9.14 12.29 15.29
C LYS A 707 8.69 13.71 14.97
#